data_AF-A0AAV2G4Y1-F1
#
_entry.id   AF-A0AAV2G4Y1-F1
#
_cell.length_a   1.000
_cell.length_b   1.000
_cell.length_c   1.000
_cell.angle_alpha   90.00
_cell.angle_beta   90.00
_cell.angle_gamma   90.00
#
_symmetry.space_group_name_H-M   'P 1'
#
loop_
_entity.id
_entity.type
_entity.pdbx_description
1 polymer ?
#
loop_
_entity_poly.entity_id
_entity_poly.type
_entity_poly.pdbx_seq_one_letter_code
_entity_poly.pdbx_strand_id
1 'polypeptide(L)'
;MLIAELVADSRSWSMGSSSVEAESGFDVEETIFVAVGRNVEESKTALLWAVRNFSGMKICLLHVHQPASNVVVPFKDRLLAANKAKKVAAEGFEELERRKVADILTQYFLILGQEGVKPYEVWIEAMSIEEGIVEIVDRYYVKWLVMGAAADKHYSKKLAEIKSKKAAFVWQHAAMSCHIWFLCNGRLIYTREGRDDICESEIDDLPLLLTYSDSVSEKPEDLQSGFAAFDVSPDAVDNADGFEALLTKFDNDSSLDARESIETAMPLLEHKAVEVKEQTDASSTSSLEGSAVDASDLSKKAFEEVVKRWKEEENAIEAKCKAKALESLCIKEISLRKEMEEVLARERDSVERMGNQHDELYQELKQVKEQKAVLEKQIGDANRVVQELEEKIVAAVELLISFRRQRDDAKVECENAVREVKRLQELGKLGATSFHGSEILEFSFEEIIEATSEFDPARKIQEGRYGTIYKGLLRHLLVTIKMLPSYGSQLEFQNGVKILSKVRHPNLVTMIGICPEARSLVLEYAKNGSLEDRLACKGKSRPLTWQTRLRIASEICSALIFIHSNKPCVIHGNLKPSKVLLDSNLVCKLYDFGMSHLIPQGKTGNLTPESDVDSFGIILLLLLTARPVSGILKDVKCALENNKLEAVLDHSAGKWPDELAKLLANMALKCCNGDRLIRADLLSEIYPVLDQMLVLPSSTDSQPPSSCLDAKEPRRVPSHFVCPIFQEVMKDPQIAADGFTYEGDAIKGWLKSGHNTSPMTNLKMEHCDLLPNHALYQAIQEWREQQW
;
A
#
# COMPACT_ATOMS: atom_id res chain seq x y z
N MET A 1 40.50 29.05 9.53
CA MET A 1 39.53 30.04 9.04
C MET A 1 38.96 29.57 7.70
N LEU A 2 38.28 28.40 7.70
CA LEU A 2 37.77 27.76 6.46
C LEU A 2 36.55 26.84 6.73
N ILE A 3 35.93 26.99 7.90
CA ILE A 3 34.70 26.29 8.34
C ILE A 3 33.61 27.33 8.71
N ALA A 4 33.92 28.63 8.54
CA ALA A 4 33.04 29.74 8.93
C ALA A 4 32.10 30.22 7.80
N GLU A 5 32.47 30.02 6.53
CA GLU A 5 31.73 30.57 5.39
C GLU A 5 30.53 29.70 4.98
N LEU A 6 30.55 28.39 5.28
CA LEU A 6 29.43 27.46 5.03
C LEU A 6 28.29 27.54 6.06
N VAL A 7 28.41 28.40 7.09
CA VAL A 7 27.40 28.59 8.16
C VAL A 7 26.72 29.96 8.06
N ALA A 8 27.15 30.82 7.14
CA ALA A 8 26.66 32.20 7.03
C ALA A 8 25.33 32.34 6.26
N ASP A 9 25.08 31.48 5.27
CA ASP A 9 24.06 31.72 4.23
C ASP A 9 22.66 31.15 4.55
N SER A 10 22.46 30.56 5.73
CA SER A 10 21.19 29.97 6.19
C SER A 10 20.37 30.85 7.14
N ARG A 11 20.79 32.11 7.38
CA ARG A 11 20.16 33.03 8.36
C ARG A 11 19.43 34.21 7.73
N SER A 12 18.47 33.93 6.84
CA SER A 12 17.65 34.98 6.21
C SER A 12 16.18 34.61 5.93
N TRP A 13 15.51 33.90 6.84
CA TRP A 13 14.03 33.99 6.95
C TRP A 13 13.59 34.46 8.34
N SER A 14 12.60 35.35 8.35
CA SER A 14 12.15 36.14 9.49
C SER A 14 11.03 35.47 10.27
N MET A 15 10.94 35.76 11.58
CA MET A 15 9.75 35.44 12.38
C MET A 15 8.46 35.97 11.71
N GLY A 16 7.55 35.05 11.38
CA GLY A 16 6.21 35.34 10.89
C GLY A 16 5.25 34.25 11.38
N SER A 17 4.11 34.64 11.96
CA SER A 17 3.19 33.71 12.61
C SER A 17 2.13 33.17 11.65
N SER A 18 2.46 32.14 10.90
CA SER A 18 1.51 31.32 10.13
C SER A 18 2.14 29.99 9.76
N SER A 19 1.36 28.91 9.77
CA SER A 19 1.68 27.73 8.97
C SER A 19 1.69 28.17 7.51
N VAL A 20 2.87 28.22 6.88
CA VAL A 20 2.99 28.49 5.44
C VAL A 20 3.13 27.14 4.77
N GLU A 21 2.23 26.82 3.84
CA GLU A 21 2.29 25.57 3.09
C GLU A 21 3.56 25.53 2.24
N ALA A 22 4.32 24.44 2.37
CA ALA A 22 5.36 24.11 1.42
C ALA A 22 4.72 23.47 0.17
N GLU A 23 3.94 24.23 -0.60
CA GLU A 23 3.45 23.85 -1.94
C GLU A 23 4.58 23.81 -3.01
N SER A 24 5.76 23.33 -2.62
CA SER A 24 6.76 22.77 -3.53
C SER A 24 6.64 21.25 -3.46
N GLY A 25 5.61 20.70 -4.13
CA GLY A 25 5.38 19.27 -4.16
C GLY A 25 6.65 18.53 -4.58
N PHE A 26 7.04 17.51 -3.79
CA PHE A 26 8.11 16.62 -4.20
C PHE A 26 7.73 15.97 -5.53
N ASP A 27 8.67 15.94 -6.47
CA ASP A 27 8.51 15.10 -7.65
C ASP A 27 8.61 13.65 -7.19
N VAL A 28 7.47 13.03 -6.93
CA VAL A 28 7.38 11.67 -6.38
C VAL A 28 7.78 10.59 -7.39
N GLU A 29 7.96 10.93 -8.67
CA GLU A 29 8.57 10.01 -9.62
C GLU A 29 10.11 10.07 -9.53
N GLU A 30 10.68 11.25 -9.31
CA GLU A 30 12.14 11.46 -9.15
C GLU A 30 12.68 11.36 -7.70
N THR A 31 11.83 11.19 -6.68
CA THR A 31 12.22 11.26 -5.25
C THR A 31 12.15 9.90 -4.55
N ILE A 32 13.27 9.45 -3.97
CA ILE A 32 13.37 8.26 -3.12
C ILE A 32 13.31 8.67 -1.65
N PHE A 33 12.35 8.12 -0.90
CA PHE A 33 12.21 8.37 0.53
C PHE A 33 12.97 7.31 1.34
N VAL A 34 13.64 7.71 2.42
CA VAL A 34 14.41 6.81 3.29
C VAL A 34 13.96 6.98 4.74
N ALA A 35 13.33 5.96 5.31
CA ALA A 35 12.87 5.98 6.70
C ALA A 35 14.05 5.88 7.67
N VAL A 36 14.25 6.91 8.49
CA VAL A 36 15.38 7.05 9.42
C VAL A 36 14.95 7.14 10.88
N GLY A 37 15.57 6.31 11.72
CA GLY A 37 15.31 6.25 13.17
C GLY A 37 16.05 7.32 13.97
N ARG A 38 15.91 7.27 15.30
CA ARG A 38 16.67 8.13 16.23
C ARG A 38 18.14 7.72 16.37
N ASN A 39 18.44 6.44 16.16
CA ASN A 39 19.82 5.95 16.13
C ASN A 39 20.36 6.07 14.70
N VAL A 40 21.34 6.97 14.53
CA VAL A 40 21.95 7.29 13.24
C VAL A 40 22.66 6.07 12.66
N GLU A 41 23.44 5.34 13.45
CA GLU A 41 24.24 4.20 12.96
C GLU A 41 23.36 3.01 12.51
N GLU A 42 22.22 2.77 13.17
CA GLU A 42 21.25 1.74 12.73
C GLU A 42 20.69 2.03 11.32
N SER A 43 20.35 3.29 11.04
CA SER A 43 19.71 3.67 9.76
C SER A 43 20.73 4.01 8.65
N LYS A 44 21.98 4.34 9.03
CA LYS A 44 23.10 4.71 8.14
C LYS A 44 23.37 3.66 7.05
N THR A 45 23.26 2.37 7.37
CA THR A 45 23.48 1.31 6.36
C THR A 45 22.38 1.25 5.31
N ALA A 46 21.13 1.62 5.67
CA ALA A 46 20.03 1.73 4.73
C ALA A 46 20.15 3.00 3.86
N LEU A 47 20.55 4.12 4.48
CA LEU A 47 20.77 5.39 3.78
C LEU A 47 21.89 5.31 2.73
N LEU A 48 23.03 4.73 3.09
CA LEU A 48 24.14 4.50 2.15
C LEU A 48 23.81 3.47 1.06
N TRP A 49 22.87 2.55 1.30
CA TRP A 49 22.36 1.67 0.24
C TRP A 49 21.48 2.45 -0.74
N ALA A 50 20.57 3.30 -0.25
CA ALA A 50 19.72 4.13 -1.11
C ALA A 50 20.56 5.04 -2.04
N VAL A 51 21.57 5.73 -1.49
CA VAL A 51 22.53 6.55 -2.26
C VAL A 51 23.17 5.80 -3.42
N ARG A 52 23.51 4.52 -3.22
CA ARG A 52 24.26 3.71 -4.19
C ARG A 52 23.40 3.03 -5.25
N ASN A 53 22.12 2.82 -4.98
CA ASN A 53 21.20 2.13 -5.91
C ASN A 53 20.31 3.11 -6.69
N PHE A 54 20.05 4.31 -6.15
CA PHE A 54 19.19 5.33 -6.78
C PHE A 54 19.97 6.57 -7.21
N SER A 55 21.13 6.37 -7.83
CA SER A 55 21.99 7.43 -8.36
C SER A 55 21.24 8.27 -9.40
N GLY A 56 21.01 9.55 -9.09
CA GLY A 56 20.25 10.49 -9.93
C GLY A 56 18.87 10.86 -9.37
N MET A 57 18.32 10.10 -8.41
CA MET A 57 17.09 10.46 -7.70
C MET A 57 17.36 11.44 -6.56
N LYS A 58 16.34 12.24 -6.20
CA LYS A 58 16.36 13.12 -5.03
C LYS A 58 16.16 12.28 -3.76
N ILE A 59 17.06 12.36 -2.79
CA ILE A 59 16.94 11.58 -1.54
C ILE A 59 16.25 12.42 -0.46
N CYS A 60 15.08 11.97 -0.03
CA CYS A 60 14.35 12.57 1.08
C CYS A 60 14.44 11.69 2.34
N LEU A 61 14.90 12.26 3.44
CA LEU A 61 14.81 11.63 4.75
C LEU A 61 13.36 11.66 5.24
N LEU A 62 12.87 10.52 5.72
CA LEU A 62 11.56 10.37 6.34
C LEU A 62 11.78 10.05 7.82
N HIS A 63 11.39 10.96 8.71
CA HIS A 63 11.50 10.76 10.16
C HIS A 63 10.15 10.87 10.86
N VAL A 64 9.90 10.00 11.85
CA VAL A 64 8.72 10.13 12.72
C VAL A 64 9.19 10.40 14.13
N HIS A 65 8.94 11.62 14.60
CA HIS A 65 9.09 11.97 15.99
C HIS A 65 7.95 11.35 16.79
N GLN A 66 8.27 10.79 17.96
CA GLN A 66 7.29 10.19 18.87
C GLN A 66 7.41 10.89 20.22
N PRO A 67 6.51 11.83 20.56
CA PRO A 67 6.66 12.64 21.75
C PRO A 67 6.62 11.79 23.02
N ALA A 68 7.32 12.23 24.07
CA ALA A 68 7.37 11.51 25.32
C ALA A 68 5.99 11.54 26.01
N SER A 69 5.37 10.36 26.17
CA SER A 69 4.11 10.25 26.90
C SER A 69 4.30 10.52 28.40
N ASN A 70 3.31 11.19 29.01
CA ASN A 70 3.26 11.67 30.39
C ASN A 70 4.28 12.76 30.79
N VAL A 71 3.84 14.02 30.69
CA VAL A 71 4.05 15.01 31.75
C VAL A 71 2.72 15.24 32.46
N VAL A 72 2.38 14.35 33.40
CA VAL A 72 1.25 14.57 34.31
C VAL A 72 1.67 15.64 35.31
N VAL A 73 1.18 16.87 35.14
CA VAL A 73 1.37 17.95 36.12
C VAL A 73 0.26 17.88 37.17
N PRO A 74 0.52 17.42 38.41
CA PRO A 74 -0.47 17.55 39.47
C PRO A 74 -0.62 19.02 39.85
N PHE A 75 -1.86 19.51 39.92
CA PHE A 75 -2.45 20.07 41.16
C PHE A 75 -3.86 20.64 40.91
N LYS A 76 -4.67 20.67 41.98
CA LYS A 76 -5.98 21.35 42.00
C LYS A 76 -5.82 22.86 42.20
N ASP A 77 -6.64 23.62 41.49
CA ASP A 77 -7.08 25.00 41.75
C ASP A 77 -6.18 25.95 42.56
N ARG A 78 -5.53 26.91 41.86
CA ARG A 78 -6.01 28.32 41.89
C ARG A 78 -5.27 29.28 40.93
N LEU A 79 -6.00 30.37 40.65
CA LEU A 79 -5.59 31.68 40.11
C LEU A 79 -5.20 31.84 38.62
N LEU A 80 -5.68 32.96 38.07
CA LEU A 80 -5.78 33.30 36.64
C LEU A 80 -4.47 33.81 35.99
N ALA A 81 -3.31 33.52 36.59
CA ALA A 81 -2.00 33.87 36.02
C ALA A 81 -1.38 32.74 35.17
N ALA A 82 -1.83 31.50 35.36
CA ALA A 82 -1.15 30.31 34.85
C ALA A 82 -1.09 30.21 33.31
N ASN A 83 -2.06 30.77 32.58
CA ASN A 83 -2.20 30.50 31.14
C ASN A 83 -1.01 30.99 30.30
N LYS A 84 -0.36 32.10 30.66
CA LYS A 84 0.81 32.61 29.91
C LYS A 84 2.08 31.81 30.24
N ALA A 85 2.27 31.41 31.50
CA ALA A 85 3.39 30.59 31.92
C ALA A 85 3.29 29.14 31.40
N LYS A 86 2.10 28.54 31.45
CA LYS A 86 1.85 27.21 30.84
C LYS A 86 2.07 27.22 29.32
N LYS A 87 1.65 28.27 28.62
CA LYS A 87 1.91 28.40 27.17
C LYS A 87 3.41 28.50 26.87
N VAL A 88 4.14 29.38 27.55
CA VAL A 88 5.61 29.52 27.36
C VAL A 88 6.39 28.25 27.75
N ALA A 89 5.93 27.50 28.76
CA ALA A 89 6.54 26.23 29.12
C ALA A 89 6.25 25.12 28.09
N ALA A 90 5.05 25.07 27.51
CA ALA A 90 4.71 24.15 26.43
C ALA A 90 5.47 24.51 25.14
N GLU A 91 5.45 25.78 24.73
CA GLU A 91 6.23 26.31 23.59
C GLU A 91 7.72 26.00 23.75
N GLY A 92 8.28 26.14 24.95
CA GLY A 92 9.67 25.81 25.26
C GLY A 92 10.01 24.31 25.26
N PHE A 93 9.01 23.44 25.49
CA PHE A 93 9.17 21.98 25.42
C PHE A 93 9.03 21.47 23.98
N GLU A 94 8.01 21.93 23.24
CA GLU A 94 7.88 21.70 21.79
C GLU A 94 9.16 22.11 21.05
N GLU A 95 9.67 23.30 21.34
CA GLU A 95 10.89 23.84 20.73
C GLU A 95 12.16 23.07 21.15
N LEU A 96 12.14 22.34 22.27
CA LEU A 96 13.21 21.42 22.67
C LEU A 96 13.12 20.09 21.90
N GLU A 97 11.93 19.53 21.71
CA GLU A 97 11.74 18.31 20.91
C GLU A 97 12.04 18.56 19.42
N ARG A 98 11.61 19.70 18.84
CA ARG A 98 12.00 20.12 17.48
C ARG A 98 13.51 20.19 17.30
N ARG A 99 14.24 20.75 18.28
CA ARG A 99 15.71 20.79 18.24
C ARG A 99 16.33 19.40 18.23
N LYS A 100 15.83 18.44 19.02
CA LYS A 100 16.30 17.05 18.95
C LYS A 100 16.06 16.41 17.58
N VAL A 101 14.94 16.71 16.92
CA VAL A 101 14.68 16.24 15.54
C VAL A 101 15.67 16.86 14.56
N ALA A 102 15.91 18.17 14.64
CA ALA A 102 16.89 18.86 13.80
C ALA A 102 18.32 18.35 14.03
N ASP A 103 18.71 18.07 15.28
CA ASP A 103 20.02 17.48 15.62
C ASP A 103 20.19 16.06 15.02
N ILE A 104 19.12 15.26 14.95
CA ILE A 104 19.13 13.93 14.33
C ILE A 104 19.21 14.05 12.80
N LEU A 105 18.37 14.89 12.17
CA LEU A 105 18.36 15.08 10.72
C LEU A 105 19.68 15.69 10.21
N THR A 106 20.27 16.62 10.95
CA THR A 106 21.60 17.19 10.66
C THR A 106 22.70 16.11 10.60
N GLN A 107 22.65 15.10 11.47
CA GLN A 107 23.63 14.00 11.43
C GLN A 107 23.49 13.13 10.17
N TYR A 108 22.26 12.89 9.69
CA TYR A 108 22.05 12.21 8.41
C TYR A 108 22.41 13.10 7.20
N PHE A 109 22.18 14.41 7.27
CA PHE A 109 22.63 15.36 6.24
C PHE A 109 24.16 15.38 6.12
N LEU A 110 24.90 15.28 7.22
CA LEU A 110 26.36 15.15 7.19
C LEU A 110 26.83 13.87 6.48
N ILE A 111 26.09 12.76 6.62
CA ILE A 111 26.38 11.50 5.90
C ILE A 111 26.09 11.65 4.40
N LEU A 112 24.94 12.22 4.02
CA LEU A 112 24.61 12.46 2.60
C LEU A 112 25.56 13.45 1.93
N GLY A 113 26.00 14.49 2.65
CA GLY A 113 27.00 15.44 2.17
C GLY A 113 28.38 14.83 1.94
N GLN A 114 28.77 13.79 2.69
CA GLN A 114 30.01 13.05 2.45
C GLN A 114 29.96 12.21 1.16
N GLU A 115 28.79 11.69 0.79
CA GLU A 115 28.58 11.00 -0.50
C GLU A 115 28.18 11.98 -1.63
N GLY A 116 28.20 13.30 -1.38
CA GLY A 116 27.95 14.35 -2.39
C GLY A 116 26.48 14.61 -2.75
N VAL A 117 25.53 14.05 -2.01
CA VAL A 117 24.09 14.18 -2.29
C VAL A 117 23.49 15.37 -1.54
N LYS A 118 22.72 16.22 -2.23
CA LYS A 118 21.89 17.26 -1.57
C LYS A 118 20.66 16.59 -0.93
N PRO A 119 20.49 16.69 0.39
CA PRO A 119 19.39 16.02 1.09
C PRO A 119 18.10 16.85 1.07
N TYR A 120 16.98 16.16 1.22
CA TYR A 120 15.67 16.71 1.60
C TYR A 120 15.21 16.05 2.90
N GLU A 121 14.25 16.66 3.61
CA GLU A 121 13.65 16.08 4.82
C GLU A 121 12.12 16.26 4.84
N VAL A 122 11.43 15.25 5.37
CA VAL A 122 10.03 15.28 5.80
C VAL A 122 9.96 14.60 7.15
N TRP A 123 9.29 15.24 8.11
CA TRP A 123 9.03 14.64 9.42
C TRP A 123 7.67 15.03 9.97
N ILE A 124 7.11 14.18 10.84
CA ILE A 124 5.87 14.44 11.58
C ILE A 124 6.00 14.01 13.05
N GLU A 125 5.08 14.47 13.89
CA GLU A 125 4.89 13.99 15.26
C GLU A 125 3.73 12.99 15.31
N ALA A 126 4.00 11.74 15.69
CA ALA A 126 2.99 10.69 15.80
C ALA A 126 3.19 9.81 17.04
N MET A 127 2.10 9.33 17.62
CA MET A 127 2.15 8.48 18.84
C MET A 127 2.70 7.07 18.56
N SER A 128 2.69 6.65 17.29
CA SER A 128 3.21 5.39 16.78
C SER A 128 4.08 5.70 15.56
N ILE A 129 5.26 5.06 15.47
CA ILE A 129 6.25 5.39 14.42
C ILE A 129 5.87 4.73 13.10
N GLU A 130 5.36 3.50 13.18
CA GLU A 130 4.88 2.71 12.06
C GLU A 130 3.60 3.29 11.43
N GLU A 131 2.67 3.80 12.23
CA GLU A 131 1.52 4.59 11.73
C GLU A 131 1.98 5.90 11.09
N GLY A 132 2.92 6.62 11.71
CA GLY A 132 3.42 7.88 11.15
C GLY A 132 4.22 7.74 9.84
N ILE A 133 4.83 6.57 9.59
CA ILE A 133 5.44 6.27 8.28
C ILE A 133 4.34 6.11 7.22
N VAL A 134 3.25 5.40 7.53
CA VAL A 134 2.08 5.29 6.63
C VAL A 134 1.44 6.66 6.38
N GLU A 135 1.28 7.48 7.42
CA GLU A 135 0.76 8.85 7.29
C GLU A 135 1.61 9.73 6.35
N ILE A 136 2.95 9.60 6.37
CA ILE A 136 3.82 10.29 5.40
C ILE A 136 3.67 9.69 3.99
N VAL A 137 3.59 8.37 3.85
CA VAL A 137 3.39 7.73 2.54
C VAL A 137 2.11 8.23 1.87
N ASP A 138 1.01 8.26 2.62
CA ASP A 138 -0.31 8.64 2.10
C ASP A 138 -0.40 10.17 1.89
N ARG A 139 0.12 10.99 2.81
CA ARG A 139 0.07 12.47 2.71
C ARG A 139 0.88 13.02 1.54
N TYR A 140 2.02 12.40 1.22
CA TYR A 140 2.94 12.87 0.18
C TYR A 140 2.95 11.97 -1.06
N TYR A 141 2.02 11.01 -1.17
CA TYR A 141 1.91 10.05 -2.29
C TYR A 141 3.23 9.34 -2.63
N VAL A 142 3.95 8.87 -1.59
CA VAL A 142 5.30 8.32 -1.72
C VAL A 142 5.31 7.06 -2.60
N LYS A 143 5.81 7.19 -3.83
CA LYS A 143 5.94 6.09 -4.79
C LYS A 143 7.10 5.14 -4.47
N TRP A 144 8.16 5.65 -3.83
CA TRP A 144 9.42 4.95 -3.63
C TRP A 144 9.94 5.10 -2.19
N LEU A 145 10.07 4.00 -1.43
CA LEU A 145 10.46 4.01 -0.01
C LEU A 145 11.55 2.96 0.33
N VAL A 146 12.57 3.35 1.09
CA VAL A 146 13.60 2.46 1.66
C VAL A 146 13.49 2.44 3.18
N MET A 147 13.47 1.26 3.80
CA MET A 147 13.41 1.14 5.26
C MET A 147 14.11 -0.10 5.86
N GLY A 148 14.34 -0.07 7.18
CA GLY A 148 14.98 -1.16 7.93
C GLY A 148 14.06 -2.35 8.23
N ALA A 149 14.42 -3.54 7.76
CA ALA A 149 13.68 -4.80 7.87
C ALA A 149 13.73 -5.48 9.24
N ALA A 150 14.74 -5.16 10.08
CA ALA A 150 14.97 -5.78 11.38
C ALA A 150 15.69 -4.83 12.33
N ALA A 151 15.50 -5.01 13.65
CA ALA A 151 16.35 -4.38 14.65
C ALA A 151 17.66 -5.17 14.77
N ASP A 152 18.80 -4.46 14.84
CA ASP A 152 20.15 -4.97 14.59
C ASP A 152 20.51 -6.26 15.35
N LYS A 153 20.03 -6.39 16.60
CA LYS A 153 20.19 -7.58 17.47
C LYS A 153 19.65 -8.90 16.90
N HIS A 154 18.90 -8.89 15.80
CA HIS A 154 18.30 -10.08 15.17
C HIS A 154 18.82 -10.37 13.75
N TYR A 155 19.87 -9.68 13.30
CA TYR A 155 20.48 -9.91 11.99
C TYR A 155 21.13 -11.29 11.88
N SER A 156 20.89 -11.99 10.76
CA SER A 156 21.67 -13.14 10.34
C SER A 156 21.95 -13.06 8.84
N LYS A 157 23.05 -13.68 8.38
CA LYS A 157 23.39 -13.75 6.94
C LYS A 157 22.42 -14.60 6.10
N LYS A 158 21.41 -15.23 6.73
CA LYS A 158 20.35 -16.03 6.08
C LYS A 158 18.95 -15.41 6.26
N LEU A 159 18.85 -14.12 6.59
CA LEU A 159 17.57 -13.47 6.79
C LEU A 159 16.85 -13.23 5.45
N ALA A 160 15.78 -13.98 5.20
CA ALA A 160 14.92 -13.88 4.01
C ALA A 160 13.56 -13.19 4.28
N GLU A 161 13.32 -12.76 5.52
CA GLU A 161 12.02 -12.31 6.02
C GLU A 161 12.13 -11.01 6.83
N ILE A 162 11.05 -10.24 6.88
CA ILE A 162 10.95 -9.01 7.65
C ILE A 162 10.71 -9.36 9.13
N LYS A 163 11.60 -8.91 10.04
CA LYS A 163 11.53 -9.20 11.50
C LYS A 163 11.24 -7.99 12.39
N SER A 164 11.32 -6.78 11.84
CA SER A 164 10.88 -5.57 12.54
C SER A 164 9.36 -5.47 12.48
N LYS A 165 8.70 -5.43 13.65
CA LYS A 165 7.23 -5.21 13.74
C LYS A 165 6.79 -3.96 12.97
N LYS A 166 7.60 -2.90 13.01
CA LYS A 166 7.36 -1.64 12.29
C LYS A 166 7.42 -1.82 10.78
N ALA A 167 8.37 -2.60 10.30
CA ALA A 167 8.51 -2.90 8.89
C ALA A 167 7.39 -3.82 8.38
N ALA A 168 6.98 -4.82 9.16
CA ALA A 168 5.81 -5.64 8.83
C ALA A 168 4.51 -4.83 8.81
N PHE A 169 4.33 -3.90 9.76
CA PHE A 169 3.17 -2.99 9.77
C PHE A 169 3.15 -2.08 8.53
N VAL A 170 4.26 -1.42 8.20
CA VAL A 170 4.35 -0.55 7.01
C VAL A 170 4.20 -1.35 5.71
N TRP A 171 4.79 -2.55 5.63
CA TRP A 171 4.59 -3.49 4.50
C TRP A 171 3.11 -3.81 4.27
N GLN A 172 2.33 -3.95 5.34
CA GLN A 172 0.90 -4.28 5.28
C GLN A 172 -0.01 -3.06 5.04
N HIS A 173 0.32 -1.89 5.60
CA HIS A 173 -0.63 -0.75 5.70
C HIS A 173 -0.29 0.48 4.84
N ALA A 174 0.95 0.64 4.34
CA ALA A 174 1.27 1.74 3.43
C ALA A 174 0.57 1.54 2.07
N ALA A 175 0.06 2.61 1.44
CA ALA A 175 -0.66 2.58 0.16
C ALA A 175 -0.07 1.59 -0.87
N MET A 176 -0.92 0.85 -1.59
CA MET A 176 -0.47 -0.23 -2.48
C MET A 176 0.42 0.26 -3.63
N SER A 177 0.30 1.52 -4.06
CA SER A 177 1.18 2.17 -5.04
C SER A 177 2.61 2.45 -4.55
N CYS A 178 2.86 2.41 -3.24
CA CYS A 178 4.19 2.62 -2.67
C CYS A 178 5.07 1.35 -2.82
N HIS A 179 6.13 1.46 -3.63
CA HIS A 179 7.14 0.43 -3.78
C HIS A 179 8.17 0.55 -2.64
N ILE A 180 8.40 -0.54 -1.88
CA ILE A 180 9.18 -0.51 -0.63
C ILE A 180 10.34 -1.53 -0.64
N TRP A 181 11.57 -1.05 -0.41
CA TRP A 181 12.76 -1.88 -0.22
C TRP A 181 13.11 -2.05 1.28
N PHE A 182 13.18 -3.31 1.72
CA PHE A 182 13.44 -3.68 3.11
C PHE A 182 14.88 -4.18 3.29
N LEU A 183 15.65 -3.43 4.08
CA LEU A 183 17.10 -3.62 4.23
C LEU A 183 17.51 -4.05 5.63
N CYS A 184 18.59 -4.82 5.77
CA CYS A 184 19.31 -4.95 7.04
C CYS A 184 20.82 -4.97 6.81
N ASN A 185 21.57 -4.19 7.59
CA ASN A 185 23.03 -4.09 7.54
C ASN A 185 23.58 -3.94 6.11
N GLY A 186 22.98 -3.00 5.37
CA GLY A 186 23.36 -2.62 4.01
C GLY A 186 22.99 -3.63 2.91
N ARG A 187 22.12 -4.60 3.20
CA ARG A 187 21.66 -5.63 2.24
C ARG A 187 20.15 -5.58 2.07
N LEU A 188 19.70 -5.69 0.83
CA LEU A 188 18.30 -5.94 0.50
C LEU A 188 17.90 -7.35 0.94
N ILE A 189 16.75 -7.46 1.61
CA ILE A 189 16.15 -8.72 2.05
C ILE A 189 14.87 -8.99 1.26
N TYR A 190 14.03 -7.97 1.13
CA TYR A 190 12.69 -8.10 0.54
C TYR A 190 12.29 -6.81 -0.16
N THR A 191 11.46 -6.92 -1.19
CA THR A 191 10.90 -5.80 -1.96
C THR A 191 9.39 -5.98 -2.07
N ARG A 192 8.61 -4.94 -1.72
CA ARG A 192 7.16 -4.87 -2.00
C ARG A 192 6.96 -4.00 -3.23
N GLU A 193 6.45 -4.55 -4.31
CA GLU A 193 6.23 -3.78 -5.54
C GLU A 193 4.97 -2.90 -5.42
N GLY A 194 5.08 -1.66 -5.91
CA GLY A 194 3.96 -0.71 -5.98
C GLY A 194 2.97 -1.05 -7.10
N ARG A 195 1.67 -0.96 -6.81
CA ARG A 195 0.55 -1.14 -7.74
C ARG A 195 -0.29 0.13 -7.80
N ASP A 196 -0.39 0.76 -8.96
CA ASP A 196 -1.27 1.94 -9.15
C ASP A 196 -2.75 1.50 -9.21
N ASP A 197 -3.56 1.93 -8.23
CA ASP A 197 -4.85 1.33 -7.88
C ASP A 197 -6.02 1.61 -8.86
N ILE A 198 -6.88 0.60 -9.04
CA ILE A 198 -8.25 0.52 -8.48
C ILE A 198 -8.76 -0.92 -8.65
N CYS A 199 -8.88 -1.69 -7.56
CA CYS A 199 -10.04 -2.56 -7.28
C CYS A 199 -9.97 -3.18 -5.86
N GLU A 200 -11.03 -3.07 -5.05
CA GLU A 200 -11.17 -3.80 -3.78
C GLU A 200 -11.62 -5.26 -3.98
N SER A 201 -10.80 -6.09 -4.64
CA SER A 201 -11.00 -7.55 -4.64
C SER A 201 -9.80 -8.34 -5.17
N GLU A 202 -8.81 -8.65 -4.32
CA GLU A 202 -7.99 -9.88 -4.37
C GLU A 202 -6.89 -9.87 -3.27
N ILE A 203 -7.11 -10.64 -2.19
CA ILE A 203 -6.05 -11.10 -1.28
C ILE A 203 -5.85 -12.59 -1.57
N ASP A 204 -5.39 -12.91 -2.77
CA ASP A 204 -5.08 -14.27 -3.23
C ASP A 204 -4.11 -14.19 -4.43
N ASP A 205 -2.86 -13.79 -4.20
CA ASP A 205 -1.67 -14.33 -4.89
C ASP A 205 -0.36 -13.74 -4.34
N LEU A 206 0.54 -14.60 -3.87
CA LEU A 206 1.93 -14.26 -3.54
C LEU A 206 2.86 -15.30 -4.21
N PRO A 207 3.79 -14.91 -5.11
CA PRO A 207 4.59 -15.86 -5.88
C PRO A 207 5.49 -16.78 -5.05
N LEU A 208 5.42 -18.08 -5.33
CA LEU A 208 6.35 -19.10 -4.82
C LEU A 208 7.62 -19.17 -5.70
N LEU A 209 8.78 -18.83 -5.13
CA LEU A 209 10.11 -19.16 -5.67
C LEU A 209 11.06 -19.44 -4.48
N LEU A 210 11.06 -20.67 -3.94
CA LEU A 210 11.81 -21.86 -4.42
C LEU A 210 13.25 -21.93 -3.88
N THR A 211 13.52 -22.96 -3.07
CA THR A 211 14.86 -23.58 -2.96
C THR A 211 14.77 -25.11 -2.93
N TYR A 212 14.60 -25.70 -4.11
CA TYR A 212 15.22 -26.98 -4.47
C TYR A 212 16.22 -26.63 -5.59
N SER A 213 17.43 -27.16 -5.64
CA SER A 213 18.18 -28.00 -4.70
C SER A 213 19.65 -28.01 -5.13
N ASP A 214 20.57 -28.50 -4.30
CA ASP A 214 21.49 -29.52 -4.83
C ASP A 214 22.17 -30.36 -3.75
N SER A 215 22.33 -31.64 -4.05
CA SER A 215 23.07 -32.61 -3.24
C SER A 215 24.04 -33.36 -4.13
N VAL A 216 25.30 -32.90 -4.17
CA VAL A 216 26.39 -33.64 -4.82
C VAL A 216 27.08 -34.52 -3.78
N SER A 217 27.22 -35.80 -4.12
CA SER A 217 27.77 -36.84 -3.24
C SER A 217 29.14 -37.29 -3.73
N GLU A 218 30.18 -37.01 -2.97
CA GLU A 218 31.49 -37.66 -3.09
C GLU A 218 31.96 -38.16 -1.71
N LYS A 219 32.59 -39.34 -1.68
CA LYS A 219 33.27 -39.94 -0.50
C LYS A 219 34.75 -39.52 -0.50
N PRO A 220 35.45 -39.45 0.65
CA PRO A 220 35.91 -40.63 1.40
C PRO A 220 35.26 -40.71 2.81
N GLU A 221 35.02 -41.87 3.43
CA GLU A 221 35.94 -42.87 4.01
C GLU A 221 36.66 -42.47 5.33
N ASP A 222 36.51 -43.40 6.28
CA ASP A 222 37.36 -43.72 7.45
C ASP A 222 37.19 -43.11 8.87
N LEU A 223 37.42 -44.03 9.83
CA LEU A 223 37.87 -43.86 11.23
C LEU A 223 36.93 -43.31 12.33
N GLN A 224 35.98 -44.18 12.71
CA GLN A 224 35.83 -44.80 14.05
C GLN A 224 35.39 -44.01 15.32
N SER A 225 34.62 -44.76 16.13
CA SER A 225 34.29 -44.58 17.56
C SER A 225 33.29 -43.47 17.94
N GLY A 226 32.27 -43.73 18.77
CA GLY A 226 31.83 -45.03 19.31
C GLY A 226 30.54 -44.96 20.12
N PHE A 227 29.94 -46.14 20.38
CA PHE A 227 28.90 -46.50 21.37
C PHE A 227 28.10 -45.35 22.06
N ALA A 228 26.79 -45.19 21.84
CA ALA A 228 25.68 -46.06 22.29
C ALA A 228 25.39 -45.96 23.81
N ALA A 229 24.16 -46.19 24.32
CA ALA A 229 22.79 -46.15 23.79
C ALA A 229 21.81 -46.37 24.98
N PHE A 230 20.49 -46.19 24.76
CA PHE A 230 19.38 -46.43 25.70
C PHE A 230 19.37 -45.53 26.98
N ASP A 231 18.28 -45.29 27.71
CA ASP A 231 16.80 -45.33 27.51
C ASP A 231 16.16 -44.93 28.88
N VAL A 232 14.83 -44.89 28.97
CA VAL A 232 14.00 -44.91 30.21
C VAL A 232 13.87 -43.58 30.99
N SER A 233 12.70 -43.47 31.62
CA SER A 233 12.09 -42.36 32.38
C SER A 233 11.07 -42.98 33.36
N PRO A 234 10.41 -42.30 34.31
CA PRO A 234 10.77 -41.15 35.17
C PRO A 234 10.77 -41.55 36.68
N ASP A 235 10.79 -40.53 37.56
CA ASP A 235 10.11 -40.42 38.88
C ASP A 235 10.95 -40.17 40.16
N ALA A 236 10.25 -39.54 41.13
CA ALA A 236 10.45 -39.53 42.58
C ALA A 236 11.37 -38.47 43.27
N VAL A 237 10.72 -37.36 43.67
CA VAL A 237 10.72 -36.65 44.99
C VAL A 237 12.00 -36.41 45.83
N ASP A 238 12.11 -35.14 46.27
CA ASP A 238 12.42 -34.67 47.64
C ASP A 238 13.81 -34.10 48.04
N ASN A 239 13.73 -33.10 48.94
CA ASN A 239 14.75 -32.49 49.83
C ASN A 239 16.05 -31.84 49.28
N ALA A 240 16.04 -30.50 49.33
CA ALA A 240 16.83 -29.63 50.22
C ALA A 240 18.36 -29.79 50.45
N ASP A 241 19.00 -28.62 50.64
CA ASP A 241 20.31 -28.33 51.26
C ASP A 241 21.62 -28.81 50.60
N GLY A 242 22.51 -27.84 50.29
CA GLY A 242 23.96 -28.02 50.41
C GLY A 242 24.86 -27.43 49.31
N PHE A 243 25.74 -26.50 49.69
CA PHE A 243 26.92 -26.01 48.94
C PHE A 243 26.64 -25.28 47.60
N GLU A 244 27.53 -24.49 47.02
CA GLU A 244 28.95 -24.16 47.30
C GLU A 244 29.12 -22.62 47.14
N ALA A 245 29.63 -21.80 48.06
CA ALA A 245 30.82 -21.86 48.92
C ALA A 245 32.16 -21.57 48.20
N LEU A 246 32.37 -20.32 47.75
CA LEU A 246 33.68 -19.81 47.35
C LEU A 246 34.04 -18.45 47.99
N LEU A 247 35.28 -18.38 48.50
CA LEU A 247 36.02 -17.21 49.00
C LEU A 247 35.52 -16.52 50.28
N THR A 248 36.13 -16.93 51.41
CA THR A 248 36.27 -16.14 52.65
C THR A 248 37.76 -15.87 52.94
N LYS A 249 38.03 -14.99 53.93
CA LYS A 249 39.33 -14.56 54.51
C LYS A 249 39.99 -13.37 53.78
N PHE A 250 40.46 -12.31 54.46
CA PHE A 250 41.35 -12.35 55.64
C PHE A 250 41.07 -11.29 56.73
N ASP A 251 41.96 -11.23 57.73
CA ASP A 251 41.77 -10.73 59.11
C ASP A 251 41.77 -9.20 59.34
N ASN A 252 41.50 -8.81 60.60
CA ASN A 252 41.83 -7.50 61.18
C ASN A 252 43.35 -7.22 61.14
N ASP A 253 43.75 -5.97 60.89
CA ASP A 253 44.71 -5.26 61.77
C ASP A 253 44.58 -3.71 61.62
N SER A 254 45.57 -2.94 62.07
CA SER A 254 45.36 -1.63 62.70
C SER A 254 46.13 -0.42 62.12
N SER A 255 45.45 0.75 62.17
CA SER A 255 45.98 2.10 62.46
C SER A 255 46.83 2.91 61.43
N LEU A 256 46.84 4.24 61.63
CA LEU A 256 47.82 5.27 61.16
C LEU A 256 47.89 5.54 59.63
N ASP A 257 48.39 6.66 59.09
CA ASP A 257 48.67 8.09 59.45
C ASP A 257 48.65 8.82 58.07
N ALA A 258 48.28 10.09 57.81
CA ALA A 258 48.23 11.35 58.57
C ALA A 258 47.20 12.33 57.91
N ARG A 259 47.20 13.68 57.89
CA ARG A 259 47.91 14.87 58.46
C ARG A 259 46.91 16.08 58.31
N GLU A 260 47.13 17.38 58.57
CA GLU A 260 48.28 18.27 58.82
C GLU A 260 47.93 19.39 59.85
N SER A 261 48.97 19.96 60.48
CA SER A 261 49.31 21.38 60.73
C SER A 261 48.22 22.47 60.88
N ILE A 262 48.34 23.46 61.78
CA ILE A 262 49.54 24.25 62.13
C ILE A 262 49.70 24.49 63.66
N GLU A 263 50.95 24.58 64.11
CA GLU A 263 51.42 24.97 65.46
C GLU A 263 52.10 26.36 65.41
N THR A 264 52.02 27.20 66.46
CA THR A 264 53.00 28.30 66.76
C THR A 264 52.82 28.92 68.17
N ALA A 265 53.96 29.10 68.87
CA ALA A 265 54.27 30.05 69.96
C ALA A 265 53.51 30.06 71.31
N MET A 266 54.16 29.49 72.33
CA MET A 266 54.27 30.06 73.69
C MET A 266 55.32 31.22 73.67
N PRO A 267 55.38 32.18 74.63
CA PRO A 267 56.17 31.93 75.85
C PRO A 267 55.82 32.76 77.14
N LEU A 268 56.45 32.38 78.25
CA LEU A 268 56.93 33.20 79.39
C LEU A 268 55.97 34.10 80.21
N LEU A 269 55.93 33.85 81.53
CA LEU A 269 56.47 34.81 82.51
C LEU A 269 56.75 34.14 83.89
N GLU A 270 58.02 34.11 84.30
CA GLU A 270 58.40 33.95 85.71
C GLU A 270 58.66 35.32 86.35
N HIS A 271 58.24 35.52 87.59
CA HIS A 271 58.92 36.39 88.58
C HIS A 271 58.47 35.92 89.97
N LYS A 272 59.25 35.07 90.65
CA LYS A 272 60.34 35.40 91.59
C LYS A 272 59.91 36.21 92.83
N ALA A 273 60.29 35.69 93.98
CA ALA A 273 59.94 36.22 95.29
C ALA A 273 60.77 37.45 95.68
N VAL A 274 60.34 38.11 96.76
CA VAL A 274 61.15 39.04 97.55
C VAL A 274 61.22 38.50 98.98
N GLU A 275 62.41 38.06 99.39
CA GLU A 275 62.72 37.90 100.82
C GLU A 275 62.91 39.27 101.46
N VAL A 276 62.53 39.42 102.73
CA VAL A 276 63.13 40.41 103.62
C VAL A 276 63.57 39.66 104.88
N LYS A 277 64.84 39.83 105.24
CA LYS A 277 65.55 39.01 106.23
C LYS A 277 65.99 39.87 107.41
N GLU A 278 65.85 39.29 108.61
CA GLU A 278 66.74 39.44 109.77
C GLU A 278 66.85 40.79 110.52
N GLN A 279 67.47 40.66 111.71
CA GLN A 279 67.90 41.69 112.67
C GLN A 279 66.77 42.48 113.35
N THR A 280 66.55 42.37 114.68
CA THR A 280 67.41 42.01 115.83
C THR A 280 68.62 42.90 116.04
N ASP A 281 68.39 44.02 116.73
CA ASP A 281 69.13 44.44 117.94
C ASP A 281 68.26 45.52 118.64
N ALA A 282 68.00 45.54 119.96
CA ALA A 282 68.82 45.40 121.18
C ALA A 282 69.10 46.77 121.83
N SER A 283 69.49 46.75 123.12
CA SER A 283 69.75 47.93 123.97
C SER A 283 68.60 48.93 124.15
N SER A 284 67.77 48.62 125.14
CA SER A 284 66.99 49.58 125.93
C SER A 284 67.79 50.79 126.44
N THR A 285 67.29 52.00 126.24
CA THR A 285 67.30 53.17 127.16
C THR A 285 66.60 54.36 126.46
N SER A 286 65.82 55.24 127.09
CA SER A 286 65.00 55.16 128.32
C SER A 286 64.14 56.44 128.42
N SER A 287 62.81 56.32 128.52
CA SER A 287 61.82 57.39 128.75
C SER A 287 61.55 58.39 127.61
N LEU A 288 60.30 58.89 127.54
CA LEU A 288 59.77 60.00 126.70
C LEU A 288 59.87 59.74 125.17
N GLU A 289 58.83 59.41 124.41
CA GLU A 289 57.51 60.06 124.26
C GLU A 289 56.42 59.09 123.75
N GLY A 290 55.30 58.98 124.47
CA GLY A 290 54.25 57.99 124.18
C GLY A 290 53.14 58.46 123.23
N SER A 291 53.46 58.86 122.00
CA SER A 291 52.42 59.19 121.00
C SER A 291 52.79 59.01 119.51
N ALA A 292 54.05 58.73 119.15
CA ALA A 292 54.48 58.71 117.75
C ALA A 292 54.28 57.36 117.01
N VAL A 293 54.10 56.26 117.73
CA VAL A 293 54.18 54.90 117.16
C VAL A 293 52.87 54.45 116.49
N ASP A 294 51.71 54.70 117.13
CA ASP A 294 50.42 54.17 116.69
C ASP A 294 49.98 54.67 115.31
N ALA A 295 50.32 55.93 114.97
CA ALA A 295 49.91 56.55 113.71
C ALA A 295 50.46 55.83 112.46
N SER A 296 51.71 55.35 112.53
CA SER A 296 52.33 54.64 111.40
C SER A 296 51.76 53.22 111.23
N ASP A 297 51.50 52.52 112.33
CA ASP A 297 51.07 51.12 112.30
C ASP A 297 49.58 50.99 111.91
N LEU A 298 48.74 51.94 112.33
CA LEU A 298 47.35 52.08 111.85
C LEU A 298 47.28 52.38 110.35
N SER A 299 48.12 53.29 109.84
CA SER A 299 48.14 53.64 108.41
C SER A 299 48.54 52.45 107.53
N LYS A 300 49.48 51.61 107.99
CA LYS A 300 49.91 50.41 107.27
C LYS A 300 48.79 49.36 107.21
N LYS A 301 48.13 49.06 108.34
CA LYS A 301 46.99 48.13 108.41
C LYS A 301 45.82 48.56 107.52
N ALA A 302 45.50 49.85 107.50
CA ALA A 302 44.47 50.39 106.62
C ALA A 302 44.81 50.20 105.13
N PHE A 303 46.07 50.41 104.74
CA PHE A 303 46.51 50.17 103.36
C PHE A 303 46.46 48.69 102.97
N GLU A 304 46.89 47.78 103.86
CA GLU A 304 46.81 46.33 103.64
C GLU A 304 45.36 45.84 103.52
N GLU A 305 44.43 46.36 104.32
CA GLU A 305 43.00 46.03 104.19
C GLU A 305 42.39 46.56 102.88
N VAL A 306 42.76 47.77 102.45
CA VAL A 306 42.34 48.33 101.14
C VAL A 306 42.86 47.47 100.00
N VAL A 307 44.16 47.11 99.99
CA VAL A 307 44.74 46.24 98.95
C VAL A 307 44.07 44.85 98.94
N LYS A 308 43.68 44.32 100.10
CA LYS A 308 42.91 43.07 100.19
C LYS A 308 41.53 43.22 99.54
N ARG A 309 40.76 44.27 99.87
CA ARG A 309 39.43 44.51 99.27
C ARG A 309 39.51 44.70 97.75
N TRP A 310 40.50 45.45 97.26
CA TRP A 310 40.71 45.63 95.81
C TRP A 310 40.96 44.30 95.10
N LYS A 311 41.74 43.38 95.69
CA LYS A 311 41.93 42.03 95.13
C LYS A 311 40.66 41.18 95.20
N GLU A 312 39.88 41.29 96.27
CA GLU A 312 38.60 40.56 96.38
C GLU A 312 37.56 41.07 95.36
N GLU A 313 37.52 42.38 95.11
CA GLU A 313 36.68 43.02 94.10
C GLU A 313 37.16 42.73 92.66
N GLU A 314 38.47 42.74 92.40
CA GLU A 314 39.07 42.34 91.13
C GLU A 314 38.73 40.88 90.78
N ASN A 315 38.91 39.95 91.74
CA ASN A 315 38.51 38.54 91.58
C ASN A 315 37.00 38.39 91.34
N ALA A 316 36.16 39.18 92.02
CA ALA A 316 34.71 39.15 91.83
C ALA A 316 34.29 39.69 90.45
N ILE A 317 34.96 40.73 89.94
CA ILE A 317 34.78 41.26 88.59
C ILE A 317 35.24 40.23 87.55
N GLU A 318 36.40 39.61 87.74
CA GLU A 318 36.91 38.58 86.83
C GLU A 318 35.99 37.36 86.76
N ALA A 319 35.52 36.87 87.91
CA ALA A 319 34.54 35.78 88.00
C ALA A 319 33.20 36.14 87.30
N LYS A 320 32.73 37.38 87.45
CA LYS A 320 31.53 37.90 86.79
C LYS A 320 31.69 38.03 85.27
N CYS A 321 32.89 38.40 84.80
CA CYS A 321 33.22 38.41 83.38
C CYS A 321 33.33 37.00 82.79
N LYS A 322 33.97 36.05 83.51
CA LYS A 322 34.01 34.63 83.15
C LYS A 322 32.61 34.02 83.07
N ALA A 323 31.74 34.30 84.04
CA ALA A 323 30.35 33.85 84.04
C ALA A 323 29.58 34.36 82.80
N LYS A 324 29.68 35.65 82.47
CA LYS A 324 29.05 36.23 81.27
C LYS A 324 29.60 35.66 79.96
N ALA A 325 30.89 35.35 79.90
CA ALA A 325 31.49 34.71 78.73
C ALA A 325 30.94 33.29 78.53
N LEU A 326 30.81 32.51 79.60
CA LEU A 326 30.20 31.18 79.58
C LEU A 326 28.71 31.23 79.24
N GLU A 327 27.97 32.20 79.77
CA GLU A 327 26.57 32.46 79.43
C GLU A 327 26.40 32.75 77.92
N SER A 328 27.22 33.64 77.36
CA SER A 328 27.22 33.93 75.92
C SER A 328 27.61 32.73 75.06
N LEU A 329 28.49 31.85 75.54
CA LEU A 329 28.89 30.64 74.82
C LEU A 329 27.79 29.57 74.88
N CYS A 330 27.13 29.43 76.03
CA CYS A 330 25.96 28.55 76.20
C CYS A 330 24.80 28.95 75.27
N ILE A 331 24.51 30.25 75.13
CA ILE A 331 23.48 30.76 74.21
C ILE A 331 23.81 30.41 72.74
N LYS A 332 25.08 30.48 72.34
CA LYS A 332 25.53 30.10 70.98
C LYS A 332 25.40 28.60 70.74
N GLU A 333 25.80 27.78 71.72
CA GLU A 333 25.66 26.32 71.68
C GLU A 333 24.18 25.90 71.54
N ILE A 334 23.27 26.58 72.25
CA ILE A 334 21.82 26.35 72.14
C ILE A 334 21.28 26.74 70.75
N SER A 335 21.74 27.86 70.16
CA SER A 335 21.37 28.23 68.78
C SER A 335 21.83 27.18 67.78
N LEU A 336 23.11 26.78 67.85
CA LEU A 336 23.70 25.81 66.93
C LEU A 336 23.03 24.43 67.04
N ARG A 337 22.66 24.00 68.25
CA ARG A 337 21.86 22.78 68.46
C ARG A 337 20.48 22.86 67.81
N LYS A 338 19.78 23.98 67.97
CA LYS A 338 18.46 24.18 67.34
C LYS A 338 18.55 24.19 65.81
N GLU A 339 19.58 24.84 65.25
CA GLU A 339 19.86 24.81 63.81
C GLU A 339 20.16 23.40 63.32
N MET A 340 20.94 22.61 64.08
CA MET A 340 21.22 21.20 63.78
C MET A 340 19.96 20.32 63.86
N GLU A 341 19.11 20.50 64.87
CA GLU A 341 17.82 19.80 65.01
C GLU A 341 16.87 20.13 63.84
N GLU A 342 16.83 21.40 63.39
CA GLU A 342 16.06 21.82 62.21
C GLU A 342 16.63 21.26 60.89
N VAL A 343 17.93 20.96 60.80
CA VAL A 343 18.51 20.21 59.67
C VAL A 343 18.10 18.73 59.76
N LEU A 344 18.31 18.08 60.91
CA LEU A 344 18.00 16.66 61.12
C LEU A 344 16.52 16.32 60.94
N ALA A 345 15.62 17.24 61.28
CA ALA A 345 14.19 17.10 60.99
C ALA A 345 13.92 17.09 59.47
N ARG A 346 14.46 18.07 58.72
CA ARG A 346 14.29 18.15 57.26
C ARG A 346 14.84 16.92 56.52
N GLU A 347 15.97 16.39 56.96
CA GLU A 347 16.54 15.16 56.40
C GLU A 347 15.68 13.93 56.73
N ARG A 348 15.14 13.82 57.96
CA ARG A 348 14.21 12.75 58.32
C ARG A 348 12.95 12.78 57.45
N ASP A 349 12.33 13.94 57.29
CA ASP A 349 11.16 14.10 56.42
C ASP A 349 11.49 13.74 54.96
N SER A 350 12.75 13.93 54.53
CA SER A 350 13.23 13.56 53.20
C SER A 350 13.37 12.05 53.03
N VAL A 351 13.95 11.36 54.02
CA VAL A 351 14.05 9.90 54.04
C VAL A 351 12.66 9.26 54.09
N GLU A 352 11.71 9.82 54.85
CA GLU A 352 10.33 9.33 54.91
C GLU A 352 9.60 9.47 53.56
N ARG A 353 9.73 10.63 52.89
CA ARG A 353 9.21 10.81 51.52
C ARG A 353 9.81 9.81 50.53
N MET A 354 11.13 9.62 50.58
CA MET A 354 11.85 8.66 49.71
C MET A 354 11.39 7.21 49.96
N GLY A 355 11.13 6.84 51.21
CA GLY A 355 10.59 5.52 51.58
C GLY A 355 9.20 5.28 51.00
N ASN A 356 8.28 6.23 51.18
CA ASN A 356 6.93 6.13 50.63
C ASN A 356 6.95 6.02 49.08
N GLN A 357 7.79 6.80 48.40
CA GLN A 357 7.96 6.72 46.95
C GLN A 357 8.58 5.39 46.49
N HIS A 358 9.50 4.81 47.26
CA HIS A 358 10.06 3.49 46.98
C HIS A 358 8.97 2.40 47.05
N ASP A 359 8.09 2.46 48.06
CA ASP A 359 7.05 1.45 48.26
C ASP A 359 5.93 1.56 47.21
N GLU A 360 5.58 2.78 46.78
CA GLU A 360 4.72 3.01 45.61
C GLU A 360 5.31 2.37 44.34
N LEU A 361 6.57 2.66 44.02
CA LEU A 361 7.28 2.07 42.87
C LEU A 361 7.42 0.54 42.97
N TYR A 362 7.60 0.00 44.17
CA TYR A 362 7.67 -1.45 44.41
C TYR A 362 6.31 -2.12 44.15
N GLN A 363 5.20 -1.46 44.51
CA GLN A 363 3.85 -1.94 44.23
C GLN A 363 3.52 -1.88 42.73
N GLU A 364 3.92 -0.82 42.02
CA GLU A 364 3.82 -0.74 40.55
C GLU A 364 4.63 -1.85 39.86
N LEU A 365 5.90 -2.04 40.26
CA LEU A 365 6.78 -3.09 39.74
C LEU A 365 6.18 -4.49 39.92
N LYS A 366 5.45 -4.73 41.01
CA LYS A 366 4.72 -5.99 41.21
C LYS A 366 3.59 -6.16 40.20
N GLN A 367 2.76 -5.13 39.98
CA GLN A 367 1.65 -5.19 39.01
C GLN A 367 2.17 -5.42 37.58
N VAL A 368 3.26 -4.75 37.19
CA VAL A 368 3.90 -4.94 35.87
C VAL A 368 4.43 -6.36 35.69
N LYS A 369 4.99 -6.99 36.75
CA LYS A 369 5.42 -8.41 36.70
C LYS A 369 4.24 -9.37 36.53
N GLU A 370 3.11 -9.12 37.20
CA GLU A 370 1.90 -9.93 37.08
C GLU A 370 1.28 -9.80 35.68
N GLN A 371 1.20 -8.57 35.13
CA GLN A 371 0.77 -8.33 33.75
C GLN A 371 1.69 -9.01 32.71
N LYS A 372 3.01 -8.95 32.91
CA LYS A 372 3.99 -9.62 32.05
C LYS A 372 3.74 -11.13 31.97
N ALA A 373 3.50 -11.79 33.10
CA ALA A 373 3.23 -13.24 33.13
C ALA A 373 1.95 -13.62 32.37
N VAL A 374 0.91 -12.78 32.39
CA VAL A 374 -0.31 -12.98 31.59
C VAL A 374 -0.03 -12.88 30.09
N LEU A 375 0.76 -11.88 29.68
CA LEU A 375 1.16 -11.70 28.27
C LEU A 375 2.06 -12.84 27.78
N GLU A 376 3.01 -13.30 28.58
CA GLU A 376 3.86 -14.45 28.26
C GLU A 376 3.05 -15.74 28.04
N LYS A 377 2.00 -15.95 28.86
CA LYS A 377 1.06 -17.06 28.64
C LYS A 377 0.29 -16.90 27.31
N GLN A 378 -0.25 -15.71 27.02
CA GLN A 378 -0.99 -15.46 25.77
C GLN A 378 -0.13 -15.68 24.52
N ILE A 379 1.16 -15.31 24.58
CA ILE A 379 2.13 -15.59 23.51
C ILE A 379 2.34 -17.11 23.35
N GLY A 380 2.45 -17.86 24.45
CA GLY A 380 2.55 -19.32 24.42
C GLY A 380 1.31 -20.00 23.81
N ASP A 381 0.11 -19.57 24.20
CA ASP A 381 -1.15 -20.08 23.63
C ASP A 381 -1.28 -19.74 22.13
N ALA A 382 -0.82 -18.56 21.69
CA ALA A 382 -0.80 -18.16 20.28
C ALA A 382 0.20 -18.97 19.44
N ASN A 383 1.44 -19.17 19.94
CA ASN A 383 2.47 -19.96 19.25
C ASN A 383 2.02 -21.40 18.99
N ARG A 384 1.28 -22.02 19.92
CA ARG A 384 0.68 -23.36 19.71
C ARG A 384 -0.30 -23.39 18.52
N VAL A 385 -1.09 -22.33 18.33
CA VAL A 385 -2.03 -22.23 17.21
C VAL A 385 -1.29 -22.03 15.88
N VAL A 386 -0.17 -21.28 15.88
CA VAL A 386 0.68 -21.13 14.69
C VAL A 386 1.25 -22.48 14.27
N GLN A 387 1.81 -23.26 15.20
CA GLN A 387 2.34 -24.60 14.90
C GLN A 387 1.25 -25.54 14.34
N GLU A 388 0.04 -25.53 14.92
CA GLU A 388 -1.09 -26.33 14.42
C GLU A 388 -1.55 -25.93 13.00
N LEU A 389 -1.26 -24.70 12.56
CA LEU A 389 -1.50 -24.23 11.20
C LEU A 389 -0.34 -24.59 10.25
N GLU A 390 0.91 -24.48 10.70
CA GLU A 390 2.10 -24.91 9.96
C GLU A 390 2.01 -26.40 9.58
N GLU A 391 1.66 -27.28 10.53
CA GLU A 391 1.48 -28.72 10.30
C GLU A 391 0.38 -29.00 9.26
N LYS A 392 -0.71 -28.23 9.25
CA LYS A 392 -1.79 -28.33 8.25
C LYS A 392 -1.36 -27.82 6.87
N ILE A 393 -0.54 -26.77 6.80
CA ILE A 393 0.02 -26.25 5.55
C ILE A 393 0.95 -27.30 4.92
N VAL A 394 1.82 -27.94 5.71
CA VAL A 394 2.69 -29.04 5.24
C VAL A 394 1.86 -30.18 4.64
N ALA A 395 0.84 -30.67 5.37
CA ALA A 395 -0.04 -31.73 4.87
C ALA A 395 -0.80 -31.34 3.58
N ALA A 396 -1.21 -30.07 3.44
CA ALA A 396 -1.84 -29.55 2.23
C ALA A 396 -0.86 -29.49 1.04
N VAL A 397 0.40 -29.11 1.28
CA VAL A 397 1.45 -29.07 0.25
C VAL A 397 1.82 -30.49 -0.22
N GLU A 398 1.92 -31.46 0.67
CA GLU A 398 2.13 -32.88 0.30
C GLU A 398 0.99 -33.41 -0.58
N LEU A 399 -0.26 -33.08 -0.23
CA LEU A 399 -1.43 -33.44 -1.02
C LEU A 399 -1.39 -32.79 -2.43
N LEU A 400 -1.01 -31.51 -2.54
CA LEU A 400 -0.85 -30.81 -3.81
C LEU A 400 0.29 -31.40 -4.67
N ILE A 401 1.38 -31.86 -4.06
CA ILE A 401 2.45 -32.60 -4.76
C ILE A 401 1.91 -33.94 -5.28
N SER A 402 1.05 -34.63 -4.53
CA SER A 402 0.44 -35.88 -5.00
C SER A 402 -0.50 -35.67 -6.21
N PHE A 403 -1.32 -34.60 -6.19
CA PHE A 403 -2.18 -34.25 -7.33
C PHE A 403 -1.37 -33.78 -8.56
N ARG A 404 -0.24 -33.09 -8.35
CA ARG A 404 0.66 -32.71 -9.45
C ARG A 404 1.21 -33.95 -10.17
N ARG A 405 1.66 -34.96 -9.42
CA ARG A 405 2.10 -36.25 -9.99
C ARG A 405 0.97 -36.92 -10.79
N GLN A 406 -0.21 -37.09 -10.20
CA GLN A 406 -1.36 -37.70 -10.89
C GLN A 406 -1.74 -36.98 -12.19
N ARG A 407 -1.68 -35.64 -12.20
CA ARG A 407 -1.91 -34.83 -13.41
C ARG A 407 -0.84 -35.09 -14.47
N ASP A 408 0.43 -35.17 -14.07
CA ASP A 408 1.56 -35.32 -14.99
C ASP A 408 1.61 -36.75 -15.55
N ASP A 409 1.29 -37.76 -14.74
CA ASP A 409 1.07 -39.16 -15.17
C ASP A 409 -0.08 -39.25 -16.18
N ALA A 410 -1.23 -38.65 -15.88
CA ALA A 410 -2.39 -38.62 -16.78
C ALA A 410 -2.12 -37.85 -18.09
N LYS A 411 -1.25 -36.83 -18.05
CA LYS A 411 -0.78 -36.13 -19.25
C LYS A 411 0.04 -37.07 -20.14
N VAL A 412 0.98 -37.83 -19.56
CA VAL A 412 1.79 -38.82 -20.30
C VAL A 412 0.91 -39.94 -20.88
N GLU A 413 -0.10 -40.42 -20.14
CA GLU A 413 -1.07 -41.39 -20.66
C GLU A 413 -1.88 -40.81 -21.83
N CYS A 414 -2.34 -39.56 -21.73
CA CYS A 414 -3.05 -38.87 -22.81
C CYS A 414 -2.17 -38.66 -24.06
N GLU A 415 -0.91 -38.23 -23.89
CA GLU A 415 0.05 -38.07 -24.99
C GLU A 415 0.33 -39.41 -25.69
N ASN A 416 0.45 -40.51 -24.94
CA ASN A 416 0.60 -41.86 -25.48
C ASN A 416 -0.66 -42.33 -26.22
N ALA A 417 -1.86 -42.07 -25.69
CA ALA A 417 -3.12 -42.38 -26.35
C ALA A 417 -3.29 -41.59 -27.67
N VAL A 418 -2.95 -40.30 -27.68
CA VAL A 418 -2.96 -39.47 -28.90
C VAL A 418 -1.94 -39.98 -29.94
N ARG A 419 -0.76 -40.43 -29.49
CA ARG A 419 0.26 -41.04 -30.37
C ARG A 419 -0.25 -42.34 -31.02
N GLU A 420 -0.92 -43.19 -30.25
CA GLU A 420 -1.52 -44.42 -30.76
C GLU A 420 -2.73 -44.16 -31.68
N VAL A 421 -3.58 -43.19 -31.36
CA VAL A 421 -4.68 -42.76 -32.26
C VAL A 421 -4.13 -42.26 -33.59
N LYS A 422 -3.06 -41.46 -33.60
CA LYS A 422 -2.39 -41.04 -34.85
C LYS A 422 -1.85 -42.24 -35.63
N ARG A 423 -1.20 -43.20 -34.97
CA ARG A 423 -0.70 -44.44 -35.59
C ARG A 423 -1.84 -45.27 -36.21
N LEU A 424 -2.97 -45.39 -35.52
CA LEU A 424 -4.16 -46.10 -36.01
C LEU A 424 -4.84 -45.36 -37.18
N GLN A 425 -4.87 -44.02 -37.15
CA GLN A 425 -5.35 -43.19 -38.27
C GLN A 425 -4.47 -43.34 -39.51
N GLU A 426 -3.15 -43.49 -39.35
CA GLU A 426 -2.24 -43.75 -40.47
C GLU A 426 -2.44 -45.13 -41.10
N LEU A 427 -2.67 -46.17 -40.28
CA LEU A 427 -3.14 -47.47 -40.80
C LEU A 427 -4.55 -47.40 -41.43
N GLY A 428 -5.41 -46.46 -40.99
CA GLY A 428 -6.77 -46.27 -41.50
C GLY A 428 -6.87 -45.60 -42.88
N LYS A 429 -5.80 -44.98 -43.38
CA LYS A 429 -5.80 -44.19 -44.64
C LYS A 429 -6.03 -44.99 -45.93
N LEU A 430 -6.28 -46.29 -45.84
CA LEU A 430 -6.61 -47.16 -46.98
C LEU A 430 -8.12 -47.46 -47.12
N GLY A 431 -9.01 -46.87 -46.31
CA GLY A 431 -10.45 -47.16 -46.46
C GLY A 431 -11.47 -46.39 -45.61
N ALA A 432 -11.49 -45.06 -45.63
CA ALA A 432 -12.69 -44.27 -45.29
C ALA A 432 -12.59 -42.79 -45.75
N THR A 433 -13.25 -42.41 -46.83
CA THR A 433 -13.52 -41.00 -47.14
C THR A 433 -14.82 -40.55 -46.47
N SER A 434 -14.72 -39.77 -45.41
CA SER A 434 -15.86 -39.11 -44.76
C SER A 434 -15.50 -37.68 -44.42
N PHE A 435 -16.25 -36.72 -44.97
CA PHE A 435 -16.07 -35.29 -44.67
C PHE A 435 -16.53 -34.99 -43.24
N HIS A 436 -15.78 -34.15 -42.53
CA HIS A 436 -16.25 -33.42 -41.35
C HIS A 436 -16.12 -31.92 -41.63
N GLY A 437 -17.10 -31.13 -41.18
CA GLY A 437 -17.28 -29.74 -41.61
C GLY A 437 -16.47 -28.74 -40.78
N SER A 438 -16.00 -27.68 -41.46
CA SER A 438 -15.40 -26.44 -40.94
C SER A 438 -14.86 -26.51 -39.51
N GLU A 439 -13.64 -27.04 -39.38
CA GLU A 439 -12.90 -27.01 -38.12
C GLU A 439 -12.66 -25.55 -37.68
N ILE A 440 -12.84 -25.30 -36.39
CA ILE A 440 -12.46 -24.02 -35.76
C ILE A 440 -10.95 -24.00 -35.61
N LEU A 441 -10.31 -22.83 -35.79
CA LEU A 441 -8.87 -22.71 -35.61
C LEU A 441 -8.49 -22.98 -34.15
N GLU A 442 -7.74 -24.05 -33.91
CA GLU A 442 -7.09 -24.29 -32.64
C GLU A 442 -5.67 -23.67 -32.66
N PHE A 443 -5.34 -22.98 -31.58
CA PHE A 443 -4.03 -22.35 -31.33
C PHE A 443 -3.40 -22.98 -30.10
N SER A 444 -2.07 -23.15 -30.09
CA SER A 444 -1.36 -23.64 -28.90
C SER A 444 -1.31 -22.57 -27.80
N PHE A 445 -1.04 -22.96 -26.57
CA PHE A 445 -0.81 -22.00 -25.49
C PHE A 445 0.40 -21.11 -25.76
N GLU A 446 1.44 -21.63 -26.43
CA GLU A 446 2.63 -20.88 -26.86
C GLU A 446 2.25 -19.71 -27.79
N GLU A 447 1.37 -19.95 -28.77
CA GLU A 447 0.90 -18.88 -29.66
C GLU A 447 0.09 -17.81 -28.93
N ILE A 448 -0.59 -18.17 -27.83
CA ILE A 448 -1.29 -17.23 -26.96
C ILE A 448 -0.30 -16.41 -26.12
N ILE A 449 0.76 -17.04 -25.59
CA ILE A 449 1.85 -16.37 -24.87
C ILE A 449 2.54 -15.35 -25.79
N GLU A 450 2.97 -15.77 -26.99
CA GLU A 450 3.61 -14.89 -27.98
C GLU A 450 2.69 -13.72 -28.36
N ALA A 451 1.44 -14.00 -28.75
CA ALA A 451 0.50 -12.97 -29.20
C ALA A 451 0.16 -11.96 -28.11
N THR A 452 0.12 -12.38 -26.84
CA THR A 452 -0.10 -11.51 -25.68
C THR A 452 1.17 -10.89 -25.10
N SER A 453 2.36 -11.19 -25.66
CA SER A 453 3.67 -10.82 -25.09
C SER A 453 3.76 -11.19 -23.61
N GLU A 454 3.67 -12.49 -23.32
CA GLU A 454 3.79 -13.05 -21.96
C GLU A 454 2.74 -12.47 -20.98
N PHE A 455 1.52 -12.22 -21.48
CA PHE A 455 0.41 -11.59 -20.76
C PHE A 455 0.68 -10.18 -20.22
N ASP A 456 1.56 -9.43 -20.89
CA ASP A 456 1.88 -8.02 -20.63
C ASP A 456 0.65 -7.19 -20.15
N PRO A 457 0.69 -6.59 -18.94
CA PRO A 457 -0.40 -5.77 -18.42
C PRO A 457 -0.85 -4.63 -19.34
N ALA A 458 0.04 -4.05 -20.16
CA ALA A 458 -0.31 -3.01 -21.13
C ALA A 458 -1.21 -3.52 -22.28
N ARG A 459 -1.34 -4.85 -22.44
CA ARG A 459 -2.28 -5.51 -23.36
C ARG A 459 -3.56 -5.98 -22.69
N LYS A 460 -3.66 -5.96 -21.36
CA LYS A 460 -4.88 -6.33 -20.61
C LYS A 460 -5.97 -5.29 -20.87
N ILE A 461 -7.10 -5.72 -21.45
CA ILE A 461 -8.24 -4.86 -21.83
C ILE A 461 -9.26 -4.78 -20.69
N GLN A 462 -9.57 -5.91 -20.06
CA GLN A 462 -10.58 -6.04 -19.00
C GLN A 462 -10.37 -7.34 -18.22
N GLU A 463 -10.80 -7.33 -16.96
CA GLU A 463 -10.93 -8.51 -16.10
C GLU A 463 -12.35 -8.64 -15.52
N GLY A 464 -12.64 -9.76 -14.86
CA GLY A 464 -13.88 -9.98 -14.10
C GLY A 464 -14.37 -11.43 -14.17
N ARG A 465 -15.60 -11.66 -13.68
CA ARG A 465 -16.24 -13.00 -13.53
C ARG A 465 -16.09 -13.95 -14.72
N TYR A 466 -16.11 -13.44 -15.94
CA TYR A 466 -16.03 -14.25 -17.16
C TYR A 466 -14.59 -14.39 -17.70
N GLY A 467 -13.58 -14.19 -16.84
CA GLY A 467 -12.16 -14.26 -17.16
C GLY A 467 -11.59 -13.00 -17.82
N THR A 468 -10.29 -13.04 -18.06
CA THR A 468 -9.46 -11.87 -18.45
C THR A 468 -9.32 -11.75 -19.95
N ILE A 469 -9.30 -10.50 -20.45
CA ILE A 469 -9.27 -10.17 -21.87
C ILE A 469 -7.95 -9.45 -22.19
N TYR A 470 -7.23 -9.93 -23.20
CA TYR A 470 -5.97 -9.38 -23.69
C TYR A 470 -6.04 -8.97 -25.18
N LYS A 471 -5.22 -7.98 -25.55
CA LYS A 471 -5.00 -7.51 -26.92
C LYS A 471 -3.83 -8.27 -27.57
N GLY A 472 -4.16 -9.29 -28.36
CA GLY A 472 -3.18 -10.15 -29.01
C GLY A 472 -2.77 -9.67 -30.41
N LEU A 473 -1.54 -9.98 -30.82
CA LEU A 473 -1.12 -9.97 -32.23
C LEU A 473 -0.78 -11.40 -32.66
N LEU A 474 -1.77 -12.14 -33.15
CA LEU A 474 -1.68 -13.57 -33.40
C LEU A 474 -1.53 -13.82 -34.90
N ARG A 475 -0.39 -14.40 -35.33
CA ARG A 475 -0.06 -14.60 -36.77
C ARG A 475 -0.25 -13.31 -37.61
N HIS A 476 0.23 -12.18 -37.08
CA HIS A 476 0.05 -10.81 -37.57
C HIS A 476 -1.40 -10.24 -37.58
N LEU A 477 -2.40 -11.00 -37.16
CA LEU A 477 -3.77 -10.51 -37.00
C LEU A 477 -3.97 -9.89 -35.61
N LEU A 478 -4.54 -8.69 -35.57
CA LEU A 478 -4.88 -8.01 -34.31
C LEU A 478 -6.18 -8.62 -33.74
N VAL A 479 -6.08 -9.26 -32.58
CA VAL A 479 -7.14 -10.09 -31.99
C VAL A 479 -7.45 -9.71 -30.54
N THR A 480 -8.66 -10.08 -30.10
CA THR A 480 -9.07 -10.06 -28.70
C THR A 480 -8.98 -11.49 -28.17
N ILE A 481 -8.11 -11.74 -27.19
CA ILE A 481 -7.94 -13.06 -26.57
C ILE A 481 -8.66 -13.05 -25.22
N LYS A 482 -9.68 -13.89 -25.06
CA LYS A 482 -10.44 -14.04 -23.82
C LYS A 482 -10.01 -15.34 -23.13
N MET A 483 -9.26 -15.24 -22.04
CA MET A 483 -8.99 -16.35 -21.13
C MET A 483 -10.24 -16.61 -20.30
N LEU A 484 -10.70 -17.86 -20.19
CA LEU A 484 -11.81 -18.21 -19.29
C LEU A 484 -11.26 -18.53 -17.88
N PRO A 485 -12.07 -18.37 -16.81
CA PRO A 485 -11.61 -18.67 -15.45
C PRO A 485 -11.27 -20.15 -15.27
N SER A 486 -10.37 -20.45 -14.33
CA SER A 486 -9.86 -21.79 -14.05
C SER A 486 -10.94 -22.81 -13.67
N TYR A 487 -12.06 -22.37 -13.09
CA TYR A 487 -13.20 -23.23 -12.75
C TYR A 487 -14.07 -23.62 -13.97
N GLY A 488 -14.70 -24.79 -13.87
CA GLY A 488 -15.46 -25.42 -14.97
C GLY A 488 -14.65 -26.47 -15.75
N SER A 489 -15.36 -27.37 -16.42
CA SER A 489 -14.76 -28.54 -17.08
C SER A 489 -14.39 -28.28 -18.54
N GLN A 490 -13.44 -29.08 -19.03
CA GLN A 490 -13.08 -29.11 -20.45
C GLN A 490 -14.24 -29.58 -21.35
N LEU A 491 -15.14 -30.41 -20.82
CA LEU A 491 -16.33 -30.88 -21.53
C LEU A 491 -17.35 -29.76 -21.73
N GLU A 492 -17.58 -28.92 -20.72
CA GLU A 492 -18.42 -27.71 -20.85
C GLU A 492 -17.80 -26.75 -21.86
N PHE A 493 -16.51 -26.44 -21.75
CA PHE A 493 -15.80 -25.59 -22.71
C PHE A 493 -15.97 -26.09 -24.16
N GLN A 494 -15.65 -27.36 -24.43
CA GLN A 494 -15.81 -27.94 -25.76
C GLN A 494 -17.26 -27.93 -26.25
N ASN A 495 -18.24 -28.13 -25.38
CA ASN A 495 -19.66 -28.15 -25.78
C ASN A 495 -20.20 -26.73 -26.04
N GLY A 496 -19.81 -25.73 -25.25
CA GLY A 496 -20.11 -24.33 -25.53
C GLY A 496 -19.45 -23.84 -26.81
N VAL A 497 -18.19 -24.20 -27.07
CA VAL A 497 -17.51 -23.89 -28.33
C VAL A 497 -18.23 -24.51 -29.54
N LYS A 498 -18.71 -25.76 -29.46
CA LYS A 498 -19.50 -26.44 -30.53
C LYS A 498 -20.87 -25.78 -30.81
N ILE A 499 -21.37 -24.95 -29.88
CA ILE A 499 -22.56 -24.10 -30.07
C ILE A 499 -22.12 -22.78 -30.69
N LEU A 500 -21.22 -22.05 -30.03
CA LEU A 500 -20.83 -20.69 -30.39
C LEU A 500 -20.09 -20.59 -31.74
N SER A 501 -19.36 -21.62 -32.18
CA SER A 501 -18.67 -21.63 -33.49
C SER A 501 -19.61 -21.52 -34.70
N LYS A 502 -20.89 -21.86 -34.50
CA LYS A 502 -21.97 -21.81 -35.50
C LYS A 502 -22.71 -20.47 -35.50
N VAL A 503 -22.53 -19.65 -34.47
CA VAL A 503 -23.24 -18.38 -34.29
C VAL A 503 -22.45 -17.27 -34.97
N ARG A 504 -22.85 -16.90 -36.19
CA ARG A 504 -22.20 -15.84 -36.99
C ARG A 504 -23.22 -14.84 -37.54
N HIS A 505 -23.01 -13.57 -37.25
CA HIS A 505 -23.88 -12.46 -37.64
C HIS A 505 -23.05 -11.15 -37.70
N PRO A 506 -23.31 -10.19 -38.61
CA PRO A 506 -22.48 -8.99 -38.75
C PRO A 506 -22.31 -8.20 -37.44
N ASN A 507 -23.38 -8.10 -36.66
CA ASN A 507 -23.43 -7.37 -35.39
C ASN A 507 -23.10 -8.23 -34.15
N LEU A 508 -22.41 -9.35 -34.33
CA LEU A 508 -21.73 -10.09 -33.26
C LEU A 508 -20.22 -9.95 -33.40
N VAL A 509 -19.49 -10.14 -32.30
CA VAL A 509 -18.04 -10.35 -32.33
C VAL A 509 -17.76 -11.77 -32.84
N THR A 510 -17.04 -11.84 -33.96
CA THR A 510 -16.65 -13.09 -34.62
C THR A 510 -15.60 -13.84 -33.82
N MET A 511 -15.86 -15.12 -33.53
CA MET A 511 -14.86 -16.05 -33.01
C MET A 511 -13.99 -16.57 -34.16
N ILE A 512 -12.69 -16.29 -34.08
CA ILE A 512 -11.66 -16.69 -35.03
C ILE A 512 -11.18 -18.11 -34.72
N GLY A 513 -10.99 -18.41 -33.43
CA GLY A 513 -10.51 -19.70 -32.95
C GLY A 513 -10.50 -19.83 -31.43
N ILE A 514 -9.79 -20.83 -30.93
CA ILE A 514 -9.72 -21.22 -29.52
C ILE A 514 -8.32 -21.69 -29.14
N CYS A 515 -7.98 -21.65 -27.86
CA CYS A 515 -6.90 -22.47 -27.29
C CYS A 515 -7.50 -23.43 -26.26
N PRO A 516 -7.62 -24.74 -26.57
CA PRO A 516 -8.19 -25.72 -25.64
C PRO A 516 -7.33 -25.91 -24.39
N GLU A 517 -6.00 -25.80 -24.52
CA GLU A 517 -5.03 -25.99 -23.44
C GLU A 517 -5.22 -24.96 -22.31
N ALA A 518 -5.48 -23.70 -22.69
CA ALA A 518 -5.66 -22.59 -21.77
C ALA A 518 -7.13 -22.13 -21.62
N ARG A 519 -8.08 -22.93 -22.13
CA ARG A 519 -9.53 -22.62 -22.19
C ARG A 519 -9.81 -21.19 -22.66
N SER A 520 -9.15 -20.74 -23.73
CA SER A 520 -9.30 -19.36 -24.24
C SER A 520 -10.03 -19.29 -25.58
N LEU A 521 -10.65 -18.14 -25.86
CA LEU A 521 -11.28 -17.80 -27.14
C LEU A 521 -10.47 -16.71 -27.84
N VAL A 522 -10.23 -16.88 -29.13
CA VAL A 522 -9.63 -15.87 -30.01
C VAL A 522 -10.73 -15.23 -30.84
N LEU A 523 -10.89 -13.92 -30.70
CA LEU A 523 -11.99 -13.12 -31.26
C LEU A 523 -11.45 -11.93 -32.07
N GLU A 524 -12.27 -11.33 -32.93
CA GLU A 524 -11.90 -10.09 -33.63
C GLU A 524 -11.67 -8.89 -32.67
N TYR A 525 -10.87 -7.91 -33.09
CA TYR A 525 -10.55 -6.72 -32.30
C TYR A 525 -11.33 -5.48 -32.75
N ALA A 526 -12.29 -5.05 -31.92
CA ALA A 526 -13.12 -3.87 -32.16
C ALA A 526 -12.39 -2.57 -31.72
N LYS A 527 -11.93 -1.79 -32.71
CA LYS A 527 -11.01 -0.66 -32.49
C LYS A 527 -11.58 0.55 -31.75
N ASN A 528 -12.90 0.75 -31.73
CA ASN A 528 -13.52 1.97 -31.18
C ASN A 528 -14.02 1.84 -29.72
N GLY A 529 -13.66 0.77 -29.02
CA GLY A 529 -14.01 0.53 -27.62
C GLY A 529 -15.47 0.08 -27.44
N SER A 530 -16.00 0.23 -26.21
CA SER A 530 -17.39 -0.10 -25.92
C SER A 530 -18.34 1.09 -26.11
N LEU A 531 -19.64 0.81 -26.23
CA LEU A 531 -20.70 1.82 -26.22
C LEU A 531 -20.68 2.65 -24.93
N GLU A 532 -20.28 2.05 -23.81
CA GLU A 532 -20.12 2.73 -22.51
C GLU A 532 -19.06 3.83 -22.59
N ASP A 533 -17.86 3.50 -23.08
CA ASP A 533 -16.76 4.45 -23.29
C ASP A 533 -17.16 5.58 -24.25
N ARG A 534 -17.98 5.26 -25.26
CA ARG A 534 -18.37 6.17 -26.34
C ARG A 534 -19.58 7.05 -26.03
N LEU A 535 -20.48 6.63 -25.14
CA LEU A 535 -21.47 7.53 -24.54
C LEU A 535 -20.80 8.46 -23.51
N ALA A 536 -19.84 7.96 -22.73
CA ALA A 536 -19.03 8.77 -21.82
C ALA A 536 -18.00 9.70 -22.51
N CYS A 537 -17.93 9.70 -23.86
CA CYS A 537 -16.97 10.48 -24.67
C CYS A 537 -15.50 10.32 -24.25
N LYS A 538 -15.17 9.15 -23.68
CA LYS A 538 -13.85 8.79 -23.15
C LYS A 538 -12.77 8.96 -24.22
N GLY A 539 -11.55 9.34 -23.80
CA GLY A 539 -10.43 9.60 -24.71
C GLY A 539 -10.64 10.81 -25.64
N LYS A 540 -11.49 11.77 -25.26
CA LYS A 540 -11.91 12.93 -26.10
C LYS A 540 -12.59 12.51 -27.40
N SER A 541 -13.26 11.36 -27.40
CA SER A 541 -13.99 10.87 -28.58
C SER A 541 -15.24 11.72 -28.85
N ARG A 542 -15.60 11.89 -30.13
CA ARG A 542 -16.80 12.65 -30.51
C ARG A 542 -18.07 11.93 -30.02
N PRO A 543 -19.07 12.67 -29.48
CA PRO A 543 -20.38 12.13 -29.15
C PRO A 543 -21.04 11.38 -30.32
N LEU A 544 -21.80 10.34 -30.01
CA LEU A 544 -22.59 9.61 -31.01
C LEU A 544 -23.85 10.42 -31.38
N THR A 545 -24.05 10.71 -32.66
CA THR A 545 -25.27 11.38 -33.15
C THR A 545 -26.52 10.53 -32.96
N TRP A 546 -27.71 11.13 -32.86
CA TRP A 546 -28.95 10.38 -32.67
C TRP A 546 -29.21 9.34 -33.78
N GLN A 547 -28.85 9.61 -35.04
CA GLN A 547 -28.94 8.62 -36.13
C GLN A 547 -28.02 7.42 -35.89
N THR A 548 -26.81 7.66 -35.39
CA THR A 548 -25.85 6.60 -35.03
C THR A 548 -26.38 5.76 -33.86
N ARG A 549 -27.03 6.41 -32.88
CA ARG A 549 -27.65 5.72 -31.73
C ARG A 549 -28.85 4.87 -32.14
N LEU A 550 -29.70 5.33 -33.05
CA LEU A 550 -30.78 4.52 -33.64
C LEU A 550 -30.25 3.34 -34.44
N ARG A 551 -29.17 3.53 -35.23
CA ARG A 551 -28.54 2.42 -35.95
C ARG A 551 -28.03 1.36 -34.98
N ILE A 552 -27.29 1.77 -33.94
CA ILE A 552 -26.81 0.86 -32.88
C ILE A 552 -27.98 0.14 -32.19
N ALA A 553 -29.11 0.81 -31.93
CA ALA A 553 -30.30 0.15 -31.37
C ALA A 553 -30.86 -0.96 -32.29
N SER A 554 -30.95 -0.71 -33.60
CA SER A 554 -31.38 -1.72 -34.58
C SER A 554 -30.38 -2.87 -34.72
N GLU A 555 -29.08 -2.56 -34.79
CA GLU A 555 -27.98 -3.53 -34.87
C GLU A 555 -27.94 -4.48 -33.66
N ILE A 556 -28.18 -3.97 -32.44
CA ILE A 556 -28.33 -4.80 -31.23
C ILE A 556 -29.61 -5.65 -31.33
N CYS A 557 -30.74 -5.07 -31.72
CA CYS A 557 -32.02 -5.79 -31.82
C CYS A 557 -31.93 -6.97 -32.80
N SER A 558 -31.34 -6.74 -33.97
CA SER A 558 -31.06 -7.75 -35.00
C SER A 558 -30.20 -8.90 -34.47
N ALA A 559 -29.10 -8.57 -33.76
CA ALA A 559 -28.21 -9.56 -33.16
C ALA A 559 -28.90 -10.40 -32.06
N LEU A 560 -29.77 -9.80 -31.24
CA LEU A 560 -30.54 -10.51 -30.21
C LEU A 560 -31.55 -11.48 -30.83
N ILE A 561 -32.34 -11.02 -31.81
CA ILE A 561 -33.26 -11.87 -32.58
C ILE A 561 -32.53 -13.08 -33.16
N PHE A 562 -31.33 -12.87 -33.72
CA PHE A 562 -30.52 -13.95 -34.28
C PHE A 562 -30.09 -14.98 -33.23
N ILE A 563 -29.49 -14.57 -32.11
CA ILE A 563 -29.03 -15.53 -31.08
C ILE A 563 -30.18 -16.25 -30.37
N HIS A 564 -31.31 -15.57 -30.14
CA HIS A 564 -32.51 -16.18 -29.57
C HIS A 564 -33.19 -17.18 -30.53
N SER A 565 -33.04 -16.98 -31.85
CA SER A 565 -33.57 -17.89 -32.89
C SER A 565 -32.73 -19.15 -33.12
N ASN A 566 -31.53 -19.25 -32.53
CA ASN A 566 -30.66 -20.42 -32.68
C ASN A 566 -31.23 -21.68 -32.00
N LYS A 567 -30.71 -22.86 -32.35
CA LYS A 567 -31.09 -24.16 -31.76
C LYS A 567 -29.83 -24.96 -31.38
N PRO A 568 -29.48 -25.08 -30.09
CA PRO A 568 -30.17 -24.50 -28.92
C PRO A 568 -30.21 -22.97 -28.94
N CYS A 569 -31.20 -22.39 -28.27
CA CYS A 569 -31.34 -20.93 -28.11
C CYS A 569 -30.15 -20.40 -27.32
N VAL A 570 -29.50 -19.35 -27.83
CA VAL A 570 -28.32 -18.73 -27.21
C VAL A 570 -28.74 -17.42 -26.57
N ILE A 571 -28.75 -17.40 -25.25
CA ILE A 571 -29.08 -16.22 -24.43
C ILE A 571 -27.78 -15.45 -24.15
N HIS A 572 -27.81 -14.12 -24.20
CA HIS A 572 -26.62 -13.31 -23.92
C HIS A 572 -26.32 -13.29 -22.41
N GLY A 573 -27.33 -13.07 -21.57
CA GLY A 573 -27.28 -13.21 -20.10
C GLY A 573 -26.37 -12.22 -19.37
N ASN A 574 -25.79 -11.25 -20.08
CA ASN A 574 -24.88 -10.22 -19.56
C ASN A 574 -24.88 -8.98 -20.50
N LEU A 575 -26.01 -8.71 -21.16
CA LEU A 575 -26.13 -7.58 -22.11
C LEU A 575 -26.06 -6.25 -21.35
N LYS A 576 -25.10 -5.40 -21.69
CA LYS A 576 -24.92 -4.04 -21.14
C LYS A 576 -24.02 -3.20 -22.07
N PRO A 577 -23.96 -1.86 -21.93
CA PRO A 577 -23.15 -1.01 -22.82
C PRO A 577 -21.67 -1.42 -22.92
N SER A 578 -21.03 -1.83 -21.83
CA SER A 578 -19.65 -2.37 -21.83
C SER A 578 -19.46 -3.68 -22.60
N LYS A 579 -20.53 -4.34 -23.06
CA LYS A 579 -20.51 -5.56 -23.90
C LYS A 579 -21.04 -5.31 -25.32
N VAL A 580 -21.38 -4.06 -25.65
CA VAL A 580 -21.60 -3.59 -27.01
C VAL A 580 -20.30 -2.94 -27.49
N LEU A 581 -19.55 -3.58 -28.39
CA LEU A 581 -18.33 -3.01 -28.96
C LEU A 581 -18.61 -2.29 -30.27
N LEU A 582 -17.80 -1.29 -30.62
CA LEU A 582 -17.89 -0.59 -31.91
C LEU A 582 -16.67 -0.89 -32.81
N ASP A 583 -16.93 -1.23 -34.07
CA ASP A 583 -15.90 -1.34 -35.10
C ASP A 583 -15.38 0.06 -35.53
N SER A 584 -14.41 0.10 -36.45
CA SER A 584 -13.86 1.35 -37.02
C SER A 584 -14.91 2.27 -37.67
N ASN A 585 -16.04 1.74 -38.12
CA ASN A 585 -17.12 2.47 -38.81
C ASN A 585 -18.28 2.88 -37.88
N LEU A 586 -18.20 2.57 -36.59
CA LEU A 586 -19.29 2.71 -35.60
C LEU A 586 -20.49 1.79 -35.90
N VAL A 587 -20.21 0.58 -36.38
CA VAL A 587 -21.13 -0.55 -36.41
C VAL A 587 -21.00 -1.32 -35.08
N CYS A 588 -22.14 -1.63 -34.47
CA CYS A 588 -22.23 -2.43 -33.25
C CYS A 588 -21.83 -3.88 -33.48
N LYS A 589 -21.05 -4.45 -32.55
CA LYS A 589 -20.77 -5.88 -32.39
C LYS A 589 -21.00 -6.29 -30.93
N LEU A 590 -21.98 -7.15 -30.66
CA LEU A 590 -22.19 -7.71 -29.32
C LEU A 590 -21.08 -8.71 -28.97
N TYR A 591 -20.56 -8.58 -27.75
CA TYR A 591 -19.51 -9.39 -27.16
C TYR A 591 -20.04 -10.17 -25.95
N ASP A 592 -19.36 -11.25 -25.54
CA ASP A 592 -19.65 -11.99 -24.28
C ASP A 592 -21.04 -12.67 -24.22
N PHE A 593 -21.62 -12.98 -25.39
CA PHE A 593 -22.88 -13.73 -25.50
C PHE A 593 -22.67 -15.24 -25.26
N GLY A 594 -23.67 -15.91 -24.67
CA GLY A 594 -23.66 -17.38 -24.50
C GLY A 594 -22.58 -17.93 -23.56
N MET A 595 -21.96 -17.11 -22.70
CA MET A 595 -20.94 -17.56 -21.73
C MET A 595 -21.46 -18.61 -20.74
N SER A 596 -22.78 -18.69 -20.55
CA SER A 596 -23.48 -19.75 -19.81
C SER A 596 -23.28 -21.16 -20.37
N HIS A 597 -22.81 -21.32 -21.62
CA HIS A 597 -22.42 -22.60 -22.21
C HIS A 597 -20.94 -22.97 -21.99
N LEU A 598 -20.11 -22.04 -21.49
CA LEU A 598 -18.65 -22.22 -21.34
C LEU A 598 -18.17 -22.26 -19.89
N ILE A 599 -18.95 -21.65 -18.98
CA ILE A 599 -18.61 -21.47 -17.56
C ILE A 599 -19.81 -21.93 -16.72
N PRO A 600 -19.62 -22.78 -15.69
CA PRO A 600 -20.69 -23.20 -14.80
C PRO A 600 -21.47 -22.02 -14.20
N GLN A 601 -22.79 -22.07 -14.29
CA GLN A 601 -23.65 -21.13 -13.57
C GLN A 601 -23.66 -21.48 -12.08
N GLY A 602 -23.44 -20.48 -11.22
CA GLY A 602 -23.75 -20.58 -9.80
C GLY A 602 -25.27 -20.55 -9.55
N LYS A 603 -25.69 -20.23 -8.31
CA LYS A 603 -27.10 -19.96 -7.99
C LYS A 603 -27.60 -18.59 -8.52
N THR A 604 -27.19 -18.20 -9.72
CA THR A 604 -27.78 -17.10 -10.48
C THR A 604 -29.13 -17.54 -11.04
N GLY A 605 -30.13 -16.64 -11.02
CA GLY A 605 -31.49 -16.97 -11.45
C GLY A 605 -31.56 -17.37 -12.93
N ASN A 606 -32.61 -18.12 -13.30
CA ASN A 606 -32.83 -18.65 -14.65
C ASN A 606 -32.61 -17.57 -15.72
N LEU A 607 -31.54 -17.71 -16.50
CA LEU A 607 -31.31 -16.90 -17.69
C LEU A 607 -32.39 -17.24 -18.73
N THR A 608 -33.07 -16.24 -19.27
CA THR A 608 -34.10 -16.40 -20.31
C THR A 608 -33.95 -15.32 -21.39
N PRO A 609 -34.45 -15.52 -22.63
CA PRO A 609 -34.40 -14.51 -23.68
C PRO A 609 -35.00 -13.17 -23.26
N GLU A 610 -36.08 -13.21 -22.45
CA GLU A 610 -36.73 -11.99 -21.96
C GLU A 610 -35.81 -11.15 -21.05
N SER A 611 -34.81 -11.73 -20.38
CA SER A 611 -33.85 -10.97 -19.56
C SER A 611 -32.83 -10.18 -20.39
N ASP A 612 -32.56 -10.61 -21.63
CA ASP A 612 -31.83 -9.79 -22.60
C ASP A 612 -32.73 -8.64 -23.12
N VAL A 613 -34.05 -8.85 -23.23
CA VAL A 613 -35.02 -7.80 -23.62
C VAL A 613 -35.12 -6.70 -22.56
N ASP A 614 -35.18 -7.05 -21.27
CA ASP A 614 -35.09 -6.07 -20.16
C ASP A 614 -33.83 -5.21 -20.30
N SER A 615 -32.69 -5.88 -20.51
CA SER A 615 -31.36 -5.27 -20.61
C SER A 615 -31.22 -4.38 -21.86
N PHE A 616 -31.82 -4.79 -22.98
CA PHE A 616 -31.89 -4.01 -24.21
C PHE A 616 -32.71 -2.74 -24.01
N GLY A 617 -33.86 -2.81 -23.32
CA GLY A 617 -34.67 -1.65 -22.96
C GLY A 617 -33.88 -0.60 -22.17
N ILE A 618 -33.04 -1.03 -21.21
CA ILE A 618 -32.13 -0.13 -20.49
C ILE A 618 -31.13 0.52 -21.46
N ILE A 619 -30.53 -0.23 -22.39
CA ILE A 619 -29.63 0.34 -23.40
C ILE A 619 -30.34 1.39 -24.27
N LEU A 620 -31.61 1.21 -24.64
CA LEU A 620 -32.38 2.22 -25.39
C LEU A 620 -32.56 3.53 -24.59
N LEU A 621 -32.82 3.44 -23.28
CA LEU A 621 -32.87 4.63 -22.40
C LEU A 621 -31.52 5.33 -22.28
N LEU A 622 -30.42 4.56 -22.21
CA LEU A 622 -29.06 5.10 -22.17
C LEU A 622 -28.67 5.79 -23.48
N LEU A 623 -29.07 5.24 -24.63
CA LEU A 623 -28.88 5.86 -25.93
C LEU A 623 -29.63 7.20 -26.05
N LEU A 624 -30.86 7.30 -25.51
CA LEU A 624 -31.63 8.54 -25.49
C LEU A 624 -31.05 9.62 -24.56
N THR A 625 -30.58 9.24 -23.38
CA THR A 625 -30.35 10.19 -22.25
C THR A 625 -28.90 10.36 -21.83
N ALA A 626 -28.03 9.38 -22.13
CA ALA A 626 -26.65 9.26 -21.61
C ALA A 626 -26.52 9.40 -20.06
N ARG A 627 -27.61 9.17 -19.31
CA ARG A 627 -27.64 9.26 -17.84
C ARG A 627 -27.23 7.93 -17.19
N PRO A 628 -26.83 7.92 -15.90
CA PRO A 628 -26.65 6.69 -15.15
C PRO A 628 -27.92 5.82 -15.11
N VAL A 629 -27.76 4.49 -14.98
CA VAL A 629 -28.90 3.54 -14.93
C VAL A 629 -29.79 3.73 -13.70
N SER A 630 -29.29 4.33 -12.62
CA SER A 630 -30.10 4.65 -11.44
C SER A 630 -31.12 5.75 -11.75
N GLY A 631 -32.40 5.50 -11.45
CA GLY A 631 -33.50 6.45 -11.65
C GLY A 631 -34.07 6.52 -13.08
N ILE A 632 -33.26 6.21 -14.11
CA ILE A 632 -33.57 6.44 -15.54
C ILE A 632 -34.98 6.02 -16.00
N LEU A 633 -35.48 4.86 -15.55
CA LEU A 633 -36.81 4.35 -15.86
C LEU A 633 -37.94 5.26 -15.33
N LYS A 634 -37.76 5.83 -14.13
CA LYS A 634 -38.72 6.75 -13.50
C LYS A 634 -38.67 8.12 -14.18
N ASP A 635 -37.46 8.61 -14.45
CA ASP A 635 -37.23 9.91 -15.07
C ASP A 635 -37.86 9.98 -16.47
N VAL A 636 -37.56 9.00 -17.34
CA VAL A 636 -38.09 8.97 -18.71
C VAL A 636 -39.60 8.73 -18.72
N LYS A 637 -40.12 7.87 -17.85
CA LYS A 637 -41.57 7.67 -17.71
C LYS A 637 -42.29 8.95 -17.26
N CYS A 638 -41.79 9.61 -16.22
CA CYS A 638 -42.33 10.88 -15.73
C CYS A 638 -42.25 11.99 -16.80
N ALA A 639 -41.16 12.04 -17.57
CA ALA A 639 -40.98 13.00 -18.66
C ALA A 639 -41.96 12.75 -19.82
N LEU A 640 -42.28 11.50 -20.17
CA LEU A 640 -43.33 11.17 -21.12
C LEU A 640 -44.73 11.54 -20.60
N GLU A 641 -45.07 11.14 -19.38
CA GLU A 641 -46.36 11.43 -18.73
C GLU A 641 -46.65 12.94 -18.63
N ASN A 642 -45.61 13.75 -18.46
CA ASN A 642 -45.69 15.21 -18.38
C ASN A 642 -45.47 15.93 -19.73
N ASN A 643 -45.27 15.22 -20.85
CA ASN A 643 -44.91 15.78 -22.16
C ASN A 643 -43.68 16.71 -22.14
N LYS A 644 -42.63 16.32 -21.39
CA LYS A 644 -41.37 17.06 -21.19
C LYS A 644 -40.14 16.22 -21.52
N LEU A 645 -40.23 15.37 -22.55
CA LEU A 645 -39.16 14.42 -22.91
C LEU A 645 -37.81 15.11 -23.19
N GLU A 646 -37.81 16.27 -23.84
CA GLU A 646 -36.59 17.09 -24.10
C GLU A 646 -35.73 17.29 -22.82
N ALA A 647 -36.35 17.42 -21.64
CA ALA A 647 -35.65 17.62 -20.37
C ALA A 647 -34.87 16.38 -19.87
N VAL A 648 -35.04 15.21 -20.49
CA VAL A 648 -34.25 14.00 -20.22
C VAL A 648 -33.31 13.60 -21.36
N LEU A 649 -33.46 14.16 -22.57
CA LEU A 649 -32.65 13.79 -23.74
C LEU A 649 -31.21 14.29 -23.67
N ASP A 650 -30.29 13.49 -24.22
CA ASP A 650 -28.90 13.87 -24.40
C ASP A 650 -28.72 14.83 -25.58
N HIS A 651 -28.50 16.10 -25.26
CA HIS A 651 -28.30 17.16 -26.25
C HIS A 651 -26.96 17.01 -27.02
N SER A 652 -26.00 16.23 -26.51
CA SER A 652 -24.74 15.93 -27.23
C SER A 652 -24.95 15.01 -28.44
N ALA A 653 -26.10 14.33 -28.53
CA ALA A 653 -26.50 13.55 -29.71
C ALA A 653 -26.90 14.44 -30.90
N GLY A 654 -26.93 15.76 -30.73
CA GLY A 654 -27.62 16.69 -31.61
C GLY A 654 -29.13 16.72 -31.30
N LYS A 655 -29.88 17.54 -32.06
CA LYS A 655 -31.33 17.67 -31.86
C LYS A 655 -32.05 16.41 -32.33
N TRP A 656 -32.62 15.66 -31.39
CA TRP A 656 -33.53 14.56 -31.68
C TRP A 656 -34.84 15.07 -32.32
N PRO A 657 -35.40 14.37 -33.31
CA PRO A 657 -36.78 14.59 -33.72
C PRO A 657 -37.73 14.09 -32.63
N ASP A 658 -38.61 14.97 -32.15
CA ASP A 658 -39.42 14.77 -30.93
C ASP A 658 -40.28 13.49 -30.98
N GLU A 659 -40.88 13.18 -32.14
CA GLU A 659 -41.64 11.94 -32.35
C GLU A 659 -40.75 10.68 -32.34
N LEU A 660 -39.52 10.74 -32.86
CA LEU A 660 -38.59 9.60 -32.81
C LEU A 660 -38.11 9.35 -31.38
N ALA A 661 -37.87 10.42 -30.62
CA ALA A 661 -37.51 10.32 -29.21
C ALA A 661 -38.64 9.68 -28.39
N LYS A 662 -39.89 10.14 -28.58
CA LYS A 662 -41.08 9.54 -27.93
C LYS A 662 -41.26 8.08 -28.31
N LEU A 663 -41.10 7.73 -29.58
CA LEU A 663 -41.26 6.36 -30.07
C LEU A 663 -40.20 5.42 -29.47
N LEU A 664 -38.93 5.82 -29.47
CA LEU A 664 -37.84 5.05 -28.86
C LEU A 664 -38.01 4.92 -27.34
N ALA A 665 -38.44 5.98 -26.66
CA ALA A 665 -38.66 5.95 -25.21
C ALA A 665 -39.82 5.02 -24.82
N ASN A 666 -40.91 5.01 -25.58
CA ASN A 666 -42.03 4.08 -25.35
C ASN A 666 -41.63 2.63 -25.63
N MET A 667 -40.84 2.35 -26.67
CA MET A 667 -40.28 1.02 -26.91
C MET A 667 -39.38 0.57 -25.76
N ALA A 668 -38.49 1.45 -25.28
CA ALA A 668 -37.60 1.16 -24.16
C ALA A 668 -38.38 0.80 -22.87
N LEU A 669 -39.43 1.56 -22.53
CA LEU A 669 -40.28 1.28 -21.38
C LEU A 669 -41.12 0.00 -21.54
N LYS A 670 -41.55 -0.36 -22.76
CA LYS A 670 -42.17 -1.66 -23.05
C LYS A 670 -41.21 -2.82 -22.80
N CYS A 671 -39.96 -2.71 -23.25
CA CYS A 671 -38.95 -3.76 -23.09
C CYS A 671 -38.62 -4.03 -21.61
N CYS A 672 -38.53 -2.98 -20.77
CA CYS A 672 -38.28 -3.10 -19.33
C CYS A 672 -39.54 -3.39 -18.48
N ASN A 673 -40.66 -3.78 -19.09
CA ASN A 673 -41.88 -4.09 -18.32
C ASN A 673 -41.77 -5.46 -17.64
N GLY A 674 -41.96 -5.50 -16.32
CA GLY A 674 -41.85 -6.72 -15.51
C GLY A 674 -42.96 -7.76 -15.73
N ASP A 675 -44.08 -7.37 -16.36
CA ASP A 675 -45.14 -8.31 -16.73
C ASP A 675 -44.76 -9.09 -18.01
N ARG A 676 -44.52 -10.39 -17.87
CA ARG A 676 -44.18 -11.31 -18.96
C ARG A 676 -45.27 -11.43 -20.04
N LEU A 677 -46.52 -11.04 -19.75
CA LEU A 677 -47.63 -11.08 -20.70
C LEU A 677 -47.79 -9.78 -21.52
N ILE A 678 -47.05 -8.72 -21.16
CA ILE A 678 -47.16 -7.38 -21.76
C ILE A 678 -45.75 -6.85 -22.16
N ARG A 679 -44.80 -7.76 -22.33
CA ARG A 679 -43.43 -7.46 -22.77
C ARG A 679 -43.33 -7.58 -24.29
N ALA A 680 -42.78 -6.56 -24.94
CA ALA A 680 -42.74 -6.49 -26.38
C ALA A 680 -41.79 -7.53 -27.00
N ASP A 681 -42.26 -8.21 -28.06
CA ASP A 681 -41.44 -9.11 -28.86
C ASP A 681 -40.47 -8.35 -29.78
N LEU A 682 -39.21 -8.80 -29.83
CA LEU A 682 -38.18 -8.11 -30.60
C LEU A 682 -38.46 -8.16 -32.11
N LEU A 683 -38.93 -9.30 -32.63
CA LEU A 683 -39.07 -9.53 -34.07
C LEU A 683 -40.34 -8.88 -34.65
N SER A 684 -41.45 -8.88 -33.91
CA SER A 684 -42.76 -8.44 -34.39
C SER A 684 -43.21 -7.06 -33.89
N GLU A 685 -42.74 -6.59 -32.72
CA GLU A 685 -43.09 -5.25 -32.22
C GLU A 685 -41.94 -4.23 -32.34
N ILE A 686 -40.70 -4.61 -32.03
CA ILE A 686 -39.61 -3.62 -31.85
C ILE A 686 -38.79 -3.41 -33.12
N TYR A 687 -38.28 -4.48 -33.74
CA TYR A 687 -37.43 -4.38 -34.93
C TYR A 687 -38.13 -3.69 -36.12
N PRO A 688 -39.40 -3.99 -36.46
CA PRO A 688 -40.07 -3.32 -37.59
C PRO A 688 -40.24 -1.82 -37.38
N VAL A 689 -40.32 -1.36 -36.13
CA VAL A 689 -40.42 0.05 -35.78
C VAL A 689 -39.04 0.72 -35.85
N LEU A 690 -37.99 0.10 -35.28
CA LEU A 690 -36.62 0.59 -35.39
C LEU A 690 -36.15 0.70 -36.85
N ASP A 691 -36.49 -0.26 -37.70
CA ASP A 691 -36.15 -0.25 -39.13
C ASP A 691 -36.84 0.92 -39.87
N GLN A 692 -38.16 1.12 -39.65
CA GLN A 692 -38.88 2.30 -40.15
C GLN A 692 -38.27 3.64 -39.70
N MET A 693 -37.77 3.71 -38.46
CA MET A 693 -37.12 4.91 -37.92
C MET A 693 -35.78 5.23 -38.62
N LEU A 694 -35.12 4.26 -39.26
CA LEU A 694 -33.90 4.47 -40.04
C LEU A 694 -34.18 4.97 -41.47
N VAL A 695 -35.39 4.74 -41.99
CA VAL A 695 -35.78 5.08 -43.37
C VAL A 695 -36.40 6.47 -43.49
N LEU A 696 -36.86 7.07 -42.37
CA LEU A 696 -37.55 8.37 -42.37
C LEU A 696 -36.66 9.54 -42.87
N PRO A 697 -37.05 10.26 -43.94
CA PRO A 697 -36.29 11.41 -44.44
C PRO A 697 -36.20 12.54 -43.39
N SER A 698 -35.00 13.10 -43.23
CA SER A 698 -34.70 14.23 -42.32
C SER A 698 -35.32 15.54 -42.81
N SER A 699 -36.64 15.66 -42.65
CA SER A 699 -37.50 16.65 -43.28
C SER A 699 -37.66 17.93 -42.45
N THR A 700 -36.53 18.55 -42.09
CA THR A 700 -36.48 19.93 -41.54
C THR A 700 -35.11 20.57 -41.82
N ASP A 701 -34.82 20.83 -43.10
CA ASP A 701 -33.71 21.71 -43.49
C ASP A 701 -34.23 22.79 -44.44
N SER A 702 -34.15 24.06 -44.00
CA SER A 702 -34.84 25.18 -44.64
C SER A 702 -34.21 26.55 -44.37
N GLN A 703 -32.87 26.62 -44.29
CA GLN A 703 -32.12 27.86 -44.48
C GLN A 703 -30.99 27.67 -45.52
N PRO A 704 -30.73 28.67 -46.39
CA PRO A 704 -29.66 28.57 -47.39
C PRO A 704 -28.28 28.79 -46.75
N PRO A 705 -27.22 28.09 -47.22
CA PRO A 705 -25.87 28.25 -46.68
C PRO A 705 -25.24 29.57 -47.13
N SER A 706 -25.14 30.53 -46.20
CA SER A 706 -24.36 31.75 -46.42
C SER A 706 -22.85 31.49 -46.25
N SER A 707 -22.15 31.39 -47.39
CA SER A 707 -20.70 31.56 -47.53
C SER A 707 -19.79 30.79 -46.55
N CYS A 708 -19.41 29.57 -46.95
CA CYS A 708 -17.99 29.27 -47.17
C CYS A 708 -17.88 28.22 -48.29
N LEU A 709 -16.83 28.33 -49.11
CA LEU A 709 -16.51 27.32 -50.11
C LEU A 709 -15.62 26.27 -49.47
N ASP A 710 -16.10 25.04 -49.35
CA ASP A 710 -15.27 23.84 -49.47
C ASP A 710 -16.11 22.61 -49.82
N ALA A 711 -15.45 21.53 -50.24
CA ALA A 711 -16.02 20.45 -51.05
C ALA A 711 -17.31 19.77 -50.52
N LYS A 712 -18.19 19.37 -51.46
CA LYS A 712 -19.16 18.28 -51.23
C LYS A 712 -18.39 17.03 -50.78
N GLU A 713 -18.69 16.46 -49.61
CA GLU A 713 -18.18 15.12 -49.29
C GLU A 713 -18.73 14.11 -50.32
N PRO A 714 -17.87 13.24 -50.91
CA PRO A 714 -18.34 12.18 -51.79
C PRO A 714 -19.14 11.14 -50.99
N ARG A 715 -20.26 10.66 -51.55
CA ARG A 715 -21.03 9.56 -50.95
C ARG A 715 -20.11 8.34 -50.83
N ARG A 716 -19.84 7.89 -49.60
CA ARG A 716 -18.91 6.77 -49.36
C ARG A 716 -19.36 5.52 -50.09
N VAL A 717 -18.39 4.79 -50.65
CA VAL A 717 -18.65 3.52 -51.34
C VAL A 717 -19.19 2.48 -50.34
N PRO A 718 -20.33 1.81 -50.62
CA PRO A 718 -20.73 0.61 -49.90
C PRO A 718 -19.64 -0.46 -49.94
N SER A 719 -19.30 -1.04 -48.78
CA SER A 719 -18.17 -1.97 -48.64
C SER A 719 -18.27 -3.21 -49.53
N HIS A 720 -19.49 -3.68 -49.84
CA HIS A 720 -19.73 -4.82 -50.72
C HIS A 720 -19.47 -4.53 -52.22
N PHE A 721 -19.24 -3.26 -52.61
CA PHE A 721 -18.76 -2.92 -53.96
C PHE A 721 -17.23 -2.91 -54.07
N VAL A 722 -16.52 -3.01 -52.95
CA VAL A 722 -15.06 -2.93 -52.88
C VAL A 722 -14.44 -4.33 -53.01
N CYS A 723 -13.48 -4.50 -53.92
CA CYS A 723 -12.75 -5.75 -54.09
C CYS A 723 -11.89 -6.04 -52.85
N PRO A 724 -11.98 -7.24 -52.23
CA PRO A 724 -11.14 -7.54 -51.07
C PRO A 724 -9.63 -7.57 -51.35
N ILE A 725 -9.21 -7.87 -52.59
CA ILE A 725 -7.78 -7.93 -52.97
C ILE A 725 -7.24 -6.53 -53.28
N PHE A 726 -7.89 -5.78 -54.16
CA PHE A 726 -7.41 -4.47 -54.62
C PHE A 726 -7.84 -3.29 -53.76
N GLN A 727 -8.85 -3.47 -52.89
CA GLN A 727 -9.46 -2.38 -52.09
C GLN A 727 -10.05 -1.22 -52.93
N GLU A 728 -10.28 -1.45 -54.22
CA GLU A 728 -10.96 -0.54 -55.17
C GLU A 728 -12.40 -0.99 -55.47
N VAL A 729 -13.23 -0.09 -56.01
CA VAL A 729 -14.60 -0.40 -56.48
C VAL A 729 -14.53 -1.31 -57.71
N MET A 730 -15.13 -2.50 -57.62
CA MET A 730 -15.08 -3.53 -58.66
C MET A 730 -15.62 -3.03 -60.02
N LYS A 731 -15.01 -3.50 -61.11
CA LYS A 731 -15.37 -3.18 -62.50
C LYS A 731 -15.88 -4.43 -63.23
N ASP A 732 -15.27 -5.58 -63.01
CA ASP A 732 -15.67 -6.93 -63.44
C ASP A 732 -15.82 -7.82 -62.19
N PRO A 733 -16.90 -7.69 -61.40
CA PRO A 733 -17.09 -8.47 -60.18
C PRO A 733 -17.33 -9.96 -60.52
N GLN A 734 -16.41 -10.85 -60.10
CA GLN A 734 -16.48 -12.29 -60.34
C GLN A 734 -16.48 -13.08 -59.03
N ILE A 735 -17.37 -14.06 -58.94
CA ILE A 735 -17.51 -14.99 -57.81
C ILE A 735 -16.53 -16.15 -57.99
N ALA A 736 -15.78 -16.50 -56.96
CA ALA A 736 -14.93 -17.69 -56.93
C ALA A 736 -15.59 -18.84 -56.15
N ALA A 737 -14.97 -20.03 -56.16
CA ALA A 737 -15.50 -21.23 -55.49
C ALA A 737 -15.62 -21.11 -53.95
N ASP A 738 -15.04 -20.06 -53.34
CA ASP A 738 -15.21 -19.73 -51.93
C ASP A 738 -16.49 -18.92 -51.63
N GLY A 739 -17.28 -18.59 -52.66
CA GLY A 739 -18.50 -17.79 -52.57
C GLY A 739 -18.27 -16.28 -52.46
N PHE A 740 -17.02 -15.81 -52.41
CA PHE A 740 -16.70 -14.38 -52.36
C PHE A 740 -16.64 -13.79 -53.77
N THR A 741 -16.97 -12.50 -53.88
CA THR A 741 -16.86 -11.74 -55.14
C THR A 741 -15.62 -10.85 -55.12
N TYR A 742 -14.87 -10.85 -56.21
CA TYR A 742 -13.59 -10.16 -56.39
C TYR A 742 -13.59 -9.35 -57.69
N GLU A 743 -12.67 -8.39 -57.83
CA GLU A 743 -12.34 -7.82 -59.14
C GLU A 743 -11.75 -8.93 -60.01
N GLY A 744 -12.29 -9.12 -61.21
CA GLY A 744 -12.01 -10.29 -62.05
C GLY A 744 -10.52 -10.44 -62.32
N ASP A 745 -9.83 -9.36 -62.65
CA ASP A 745 -8.39 -9.42 -62.93
C ASP A 745 -7.53 -9.65 -61.68
N ALA A 746 -8.02 -9.28 -60.49
CA ALA A 746 -7.36 -9.58 -59.22
C ALA A 746 -7.38 -11.08 -58.92
N ILE A 747 -8.56 -11.71 -58.99
CA ILE A 747 -8.71 -13.16 -58.71
C ILE A 747 -8.08 -14.01 -59.83
N LYS A 748 -8.18 -13.58 -61.11
CA LYS A 748 -7.45 -14.21 -62.23
C LYS A 748 -5.93 -14.11 -62.04
N GLY A 749 -5.43 -12.98 -61.52
CA GLY A 749 -4.00 -12.78 -61.21
C GLY A 749 -3.52 -13.66 -60.06
N TRP A 750 -4.30 -13.75 -58.99
CA TRP A 750 -4.06 -14.64 -57.84
C TRP A 750 -3.95 -16.11 -58.28
N LEU A 751 -4.95 -16.61 -59.01
CA LEU A 751 -4.96 -17.97 -59.55
C LEU A 751 -3.77 -18.25 -60.49
N LYS A 752 -3.46 -17.32 -61.40
CA LYS A 752 -2.29 -17.43 -62.31
C LYS A 752 -0.95 -17.41 -61.60
N SER A 753 -0.88 -16.91 -60.37
CA SER A 753 0.33 -16.92 -59.53
C SER A 753 0.57 -18.29 -58.86
N GLY A 754 -0.22 -19.31 -59.20
CA GLY A 754 -0.09 -20.67 -58.66
C GLY A 754 -0.83 -20.88 -57.34
N HIS A 755 -1.61 -19.91 -56.87
CA HIS A 755 -2.38 -20.03 -55.64
C HIS A 755 -3.74 -20.68 -55.94
N ASN A 756 -4.07 -21.76 -55.21
CA ASN A 756 -5.36 -22.44 -55.28
C ASN A 756 -6.18 -22.27 -53.97
N THR A 757 -5.82 -21.27 -53.17
CA THR A 757 -6.52 -20.88 -51.94
C THR A 757 -7.36 -19.62 -52.14
N SER A 758 -8.42 -19.48 -51.35
CA SER A 758 -9.28 -18.29 -51.27
C SER A 758 -8.47 -17.08 -50.79
N PRO A 759 -8.46 -15.95 -51.51
CA PRO A 759 -7.82 -14.72 -51.03
C PRO A 759 -8.40 -14.19 -49.71
N MET A 760 -9.67 -14.49 -49.40
CA MET A 760 -10.37 -14.04 -48.19
C MET A 760 -10.17 -14.95 -46.96
N THR A 761 -9.98 -16.25 -47.16
CA THR A 761 -9.95 -17.23 -46.06
C THR A 761 -8.67 -18.07 -46.01
N ASN A 762 -7.84 -18.01 -47.05
CA ASN A 762 -6.69 -18.88 -47.33
C ASN A 762 -7.00 -20.39 -47.32
N LEU A 763 -8.28 -20.78 -47.30
CA LEU A 763 -8.71 -22.17 -47.47
C LEU A 763 -8.57 -22.58 -48.94
N LYS A 764 -8.23 -23.84 -49.20
CA LYS A 764 -8.15 -24.36 -50.57
C LYS A 764 -9.52 -24.33 -51.23
N MET A 765 -9.60 -23.72 -52.42
CA MET A 765 -10.84 -23.64 -53.21
C MET A 765 -11.14 -24.99 -53.87
N GLU A 766 -12.44 -25.32 -54.00
CA GLU A 766 -12.89 -26.59 -54.61
C GLU A 766 -12.57 -26.65 -56.11
N HIS A 767 -12.74 -25.53 -56.82
CA HIS A 767 -12.34 -25.32 -58.21
C HIS A 767 -11.73 -23.93 -58.40
N CYS A 768 -11.11 -23.71 -59.57
CA CYS A 768 -10.54 -22.42 -59.96
C CYS A 768 -11.43 -21.63 -60.94
N ASP A 769 -12.59 -22.18 -61.32
CA ASP A 769 -13.54 -21.52 -62.22
C ASP A 769 -14.20 -20.31 -61.54
N LEU A 770 -14.49 -19.28 -62.34
CA LEU A 770 -15.02 -17.97 -61.90
C LEU A 770 -16.34 -17.67 -62.61
N LEU A 771 -17.31 -17.12 -61.87
CA LEU A 771 -18.66 -16.81 -62.38
C LEU A 771 -18.92 -15.29 -62.31
N PRO A 772 -19.32 -14.61 -63.40
CA PRO A 772 -19.62 -13.18 -63.36
C PRO A 772 -20.81 -12.83 -62.45
N ASN A 773 -20.60 -11.91 -61.51
CA ASN A 773 -21.65 -11.41 -60.62
C ASN A 773 -22.42 -10.26 -61.26
N HIS A 774 -23.27 -10.57 -62.24
CA HIS A 774 -24.04 -9.57 -62.99
C HIS A 774 -24.95 -8.69 -62.11
N ALA A 775 -25.49 -9.24 -61.01
CA ALA A 775 -26.31 -8.47 -60.07
C ALA A 775 -25.50 -7.40 -59.32
N LEU A 776 -24.31 -7.77 -58.82
CA LEU A 776 -23.41 -6.80 -58.16
C LEU A 776 -22.87 -5.78 -59.17
N TYR A 777 -22.59 -6.19 -60.42
CA TYR A 777 -22.20 -5.27 -61.48
C TYR A 777 -23.28 -4.21 -61.75
N GLN A 778 -24.56 -4.60 -61.84
CA GLN A 778 -25.68 -3.67 -62.02
C GLN A 778 -25.81 -2.69 -60.84
N ALA A 779 -25.79 -3.19 -59.60
CA ALA A 779 -25.83 -2.35 -58.40
C ALA A 779 -24.66 -1.35 -58.32
N ILE A 780 -23.47 -1.72 -58.81
CA ILE A 780 -22.32 -0.81 -58.90
C ILE A 780 -22.54 0.27 -59.97
N GLN A 781 -23.13 -0.04 -61.12
CA GLN A 781 -23.43 0.99 -62.13
C GLN A 781 -24.52 1.94 -61.64
N GLU A 782 -25.63 1.43 -61.08
CA GLU A 782 -26.69 2.27 -60.50
C GLU A 782 -26.16 3.21 -59.41
N TRP A 783 -25.24 2.73 -58.55
CA TRP A 783 -24.58 3.57 -57.55
C TRP A 783 -23.65 4.62 -58.15
N ARG A 784 -22.98 4.33 -59.28
CA ARG A 784 -22.12 5.29 -60.02
C ARG A 784 -22.94 6.35 -60.74
N GLU A 785 -24.04 5.98 -61.38
CA GLU A 785 -24.98 6.91 -62.01
C GLU A 785 -25.58 7.88 -60.98
N GLN A 786 -25.73 7.45 -59.72
CA GLN A 786 -26.15 8.28 -58.59
C GLN A 786 -25.03 9.15 -57.96
N GLN A 787 -23.87 9.29 -58.59
CA GLN A 787 -22.79 10.22 -58.17
C GLN A 787 -22.69 11.50 -59.02
N TRP A 788 -23.41 11.59 -60.13
CA TRP A 788 -23.42 12.73 -61.05
C TRP A 788 -24.76 13.47 -61.07
#